data_AF-A0A7K5VXT1-F1
#
_entry.id   AF-A0A7K5VXT1-F1
#
_cell.length_a   1.000
_cell.length_b   1.000
_cell.length_c   1.000
_cell.angle_alpha   90.00
_cell.angle_beta   90.00
_cell.angle_gamma   90.00
#
_symmetry.space_group_name_H-M   'P 1'
#
loop_
_entity.id
_entity.type
_entity.pdbx_description
1 polymer ?
#
loop_
_entity_poly.entity_id
_entity_poly.type
_entity_poly.pdbx_seq_one_letter_code
_entity_poly.pdbx_strand_id
1 'polypeptide(L)'
;VFFQNFVLSFGKETLQTTAVTPQFQKNMDYVDFIYLNILEKKVRNNSEVSVQYLCSKPCIVSLEAVASSEFRTGVPVYRRRWKDEKNLYVSRTRQVHLKFPSIMVYRDDYIIRNSIIVHSVILYAWISHKSASNYDDEQNEDYQAAVAKNYTFLEAVPPFERPYKDHKVCLQWGADYLWMLQANRIPQCPHESDGIQVLEFIYASSGEKTGIVKKFEQFENRELETVRQHQIDYPMFTVSIWLYLLHHCEKDLCGILYFIDSKEMYGTPAVFLNEEGYVHIQMHLMRGDDLAVKTSFSLPLKQWFRLDLSFKGGQIEVSSVGKNLKRHQHQSFTFREDFYYDDTAGYFVLGGSGFVNGIEAFFGPVKYYRLNVLETEQISNPLPDKDTVEEIELYYERCMDIQEIVYDYSYIVRQGEKTQRSCYYENYYLELIHKYGEKSKCDAFMWGKELREKYHTLFKLLQEMNFSSPDGDGSDTVVEVGQRIFEKVVKGLSSANGLSNLGSSVPLLMDSSCCGYHKASYFLAVIFETGLSVSVDRIKGLLYSLVGAQGNERLSVMNLGYKHYQGINNYPLDLELSYAYYSNIAIKTSLDQHNIKGEQAFVETIRLMDDELLKAQTKENGDVFMWLKHEATRGNAAAQQRLAQMLFWGQQGVAKNPEAAIEWYAKGAIETEDPVLIYDYAIVLFKGQGVKKNIKLALELMKKAAAKGLPQAVNGLGWYYHNFKKDYRKAAKHWLIAEELGNPDASYNLGVLYLDGIYPGVPGRNQTVAARYFYKAAQGGHIEGTLRCSLYYITGNMEDFPRDPEKAVIWAKHIAEKNGYLGHVIRKALNAYLELSWHEALLHYILAAETGIEVSQSNLAHICEERPDLARKYLATDCVWRYYNFSVSQVNAPSFAYLKMGDFYYYGYQNQSKDLELSMRMYAQAALEGDSQGFFNLALVIEEGNSIPSYILDHLEIDQALHSSNTSLLQELYYRCWNNSNQESISPCSLALLYFYMRVLWNNVLHSTLIYFMGTFLLSILVAFAVQSFQSVSARNSPGRRSERLSHDIPSSLRNDSEDATRPVQQDEPDESTLSNNLPQQESNPQKPLVTS
;
A
#
# COMPACT_ATOMS: atom_id res chain seq x y z
N VAL A 1 -28.84 26.12 33.38
CA VAL A 1 -29.80 27.16 33.79
C VAL A 1 -31.16 26.49 34.06
N PHE A 2 -32.02 27.12 34.87
CA PHE A 2 -33.43 26.77 35.14
C PHE A 2 -34.26 26.41 33.88
N PHE A 3 -35.42 25.71 33.93
CA PHE A 3 -36.27 25.28 35.05
C PHE A 3 -37.21 24.11 34.64
N GLN A 4 -37.91 23.55 35.64
CA GLN A 4 -39.30 23.02 35.63
C GLN A 4 -39.63 21.64 35.02
N ASN A 5 -40.27 20.84 35.89
CA ASN A 5 -41.21 19.78 35.51
C ASN A 5 -42.48 20.39 34.88
N PHE A 6 -43.17 19.62 34.03
CA PHE A 6 -44.64 19.52 34.10
C PHE A 6 -45.08 18.09 33.77
N VAL A 7 -46.20 17.67 34.37
CA VAL A 7 -46.75 16.30 34.30
C VAL A 7 -48.24 16.37 34.01
N LEU A 8 -48.81 15.26 33.50
CA LEU A 8 -50.21 14.95 33.14
C LEU A 8 -50.39 14.76 31.62
N SER A 9 -51.29 13.90 31.12
CA SER A 9 -52.42 13.24 31.80
C SER A 9 -52.76 11.84 31.25
N PHE A 10 -53.57 11.09 32.02
CA PHE A 10 -54.43 9.92 31.70
C PHE A 10 -54.33 9.21 30.33
N GLY A 11 -54.34 7.88 30.20
CA GLY A 11 -54.51 6.79 31.21
C GLY A 11 -55.69 5.85 30.89
N LYS A 12 -55.84 4.75 31.65
CA LYS A 12 -56.97 3.76 31.60
C LYS A 12 -57.02 2.90 30.31
N GLU A 13 -57.71 1.76 30.21
CA GLU A 13 -58.58 0.93 31.10
C GLU A 13 -58.44 -0.57 30.65
N THR A 14 -59.01 -1.65 31.22
CA THR A 14 -60.13 -1.87 32.16
C THR A 14 -59.96 -3.21 32.94
N LEU A 15 -60.94 -3.55 33.79
CA LEU A 15 -61.25 -4.91 34.31
C LEU A 15 -60.32 -5.55 35.36
N GLN A 16 -60.47 -5.09 36.61
CA GLN A 16 -60.76 -6.02 37.71
C GLN A 16 -62.23 -5.92 38.12
N THR A 17 -62.93 -7.06 38.19
CA THR A 17 -64.21 -7.28 38.87
C THR A 17 -64.27 -8.77 39.27
N THR A 18 -64.67 -9.19 40.49
CA THR A 18 -65.31 -8.43 41.57
C THR A 18 -65.09 -9.09 42.94
N ALA A 19 -65.27 -8.28 43.99
CA ALA A 19 -65.73 -8.64 45.35
C ALA A 19 -64.89 -9.59 46.23
N VAL A 20 -64.49 -9.08 47.40
CA VAL A 20 -64.47 -9.86 48.66
C VAL A 20 -65.22 -9.09 49.75
N THR A 21 -66.46 -9.53 50.00
CA THR A 21 -67.08 -9.64 51.32
C THR A 21 -67.92 -10.92 51.27
N PRO A 22 -68.00 -11.74 52.34
CA PRO A 22 -67.84 -11.39 53.74
C PRO A 22 -66.65 -12.08 54.45
N GLN A 23 -66.68 -12.03 55.79
CA GLN A 23 -65.75 -12.71 56.69
C GLN A 23 -65.75 -14.23 56.48
N PHE A 24 -64.58 -14.85 56.56
CA PHE A 24 -64.43 -16.28 56.90
C PHE A 24 -63.23 -16.47 57.82
N GLN A 25 -63.36 -17.37 58.80
CA GLN A 25 -62.28 -17.71 59.72
C GLN A 25 -61.15 -18.42 58.96
N LYS A 26 -59.90 -18.04 59.23
CA LYS A 26 -58.71 -18.80 58.87
C LYS A 26 -57.84 -19.04 60.09
N ASN A 27 -57.37 -20.28 60.24
CA ASN A 27 -56.28 -20.58 61.15
C ASN A 27 -55.01 -19.88 60.66
N MET A 28 -54.17 -19.43 61.60
CA MET A 28 -52.88 -18.81 61.31
C MET A 28 -51.82 -19.91 61.13
N ASP A 29 -51.68 -20.42 59.91
CA ASP A 29 -50.52 -21.24 59.54
C ASP A 29 -49.29 -20.32 59.40
N TYR A 30 -48.47 -20.26 60.44
CA TYR A 30 -47.23 -19.48 60.45
C TYR A 30 -46.16 -20.16 59.59
N VAL A 31 -45.91 -19.59 58.40
CA VAL A 31 -44.87 -20.06 57.47
C VAL A 31 -43.52 -19.44 57.83
N ASP A 32 -42.46 -20.27 57.77
CA ASP A 32 -41.07 -19.84 57.98
C ASP A 32 -40.62 -18.84 56.91
N PHE A 33 -39.92 -17.77 57.31
CA PHE A 33 -39.40 -16.79 56.37
C PHE A 33 -38.05 -16.22 56.80
N ILE A 34 -37.28 -15.74 55.80
CA ILE A 34 -36.03 -15.00 56.02
C ILE A 34 -35.88 -13.87 55.00
N TYR A 35 -35.54 -12.69 55.49
CA TYR A 35 -35.32 -11.47 54.69
C TYR A 35 -33.97 -10.85 55.02
N LEU A 36 -33.24 -10.50 53.97
CA LEU A 36 -31.99 -9.73 54.04
C LEU A 36 -32.29 -8.26 53.75
N ASN A 37 -31.96 -7.39 54.70
CA ASN A 37 -32.01 -5.95 54.51
C ASN A 37 -30.63 -5.33 54.81
N ILE A 38 -30.08 -4.63 53.81
CA ILE A 38 -28.66 -4.26 53.69
C ILE A 38 -28.61 -2.76 53.40
N LEU A 39 -27.94 -1.99 54.26
CA LEU A 39 -27.87 -0.53 54.15
C LEU A 39 -26.88 -0.08 53.07
N GLU A 40 -25.66 -0.63 53.07
CA GLU A 40 -24.68 -0.45 51.99
C GLU A 40 -24.47 -1.78 51.24
N LYS A 41 -24.82 -1.82 49.96
CA LYS A 41 -24.60 -3.03 49.13
C LYS A 41 -23.15 -3.22 48.66
N LYS A 42 -22.24 -2.27 48.90
CA LYS A 42 -20.84 -2.39 48.50
C LYS A 42 -20.04 -3.31 49.44
N VAL A 43 -19.16 -4.12 48.85
CA VAL A 43 -18.24 -5.01 49.58
C VAL A 43 -17.20 -4.16 50.34
N ARG A 44 -17.35 -4.07 51.67
CA ARG A 44 -16.46 -3.32 52.58
C ARG A 44 -16.08 -4.19 53.79
N ASN A 45 -15.01 -3.81 54.52
CA ASN A 45 -14.41 -4.65 55.56
C ASN A 45 -15.32 -4.91 56.78
N ASN A 46 -16.43 -4.17 56.88
CA ASN A 46 -17.34 -4.21 58.00
C ASN A 46 -18.78 -3.86 57.57
N SER A 47 -19.23 -4.37 56.41
CA SER A 47 -20.60 -4.14 55.92
C SER A 47 -21.63 -4.74 56.89
N GLU A 48 -22.57 -3.93 57.38
CA GLU A 48 -23.63 -4.40 58.28
C GLU A 48 -24.86 -4.89 57.50
N VAL A 49 -25.34 -6.08 57.87
CA VAL A 49 -26.53 -6.71 57.31
C VAL A 49 -27.52 -7.02 58.42
N SER A 50 -28.78 -6.61 58.24
CA SER A 50 -29.88 -7.02 59.11
C SER A 50 -30.59 -8.23 58.51
N VAL A 51 -30.63 -9.32 59.27
CA VAL A 51 -31.30 -10.58 58.90
C VAL A 51 -32.58 -10.68 59.73
N GLN A 52 -33.74 -10.50 59.09
CA GLN A 52 -35.04 -10.72 59.71
C GLN A 52 -35.53 -12.14 59.41
N TYR A 53 -35.96 -12.88 60.43
CA TYR A 53 -36.43 -14.25 60.28
C TYR A 53 -37.57 -14.61 61.23
N LEU A 54 -38.28 -15.69 60.94
CA LEU A 54 -39.24 -16.35 61.83
C LEU A 54 -39.11 -17.87 61.65
N CYS A 55 -39.17 -18.62 62.76
CA CYS A 55 -39.12 -20.09 62.76
C CYS A 55 -40.35 -20.69 63.47
N SER A 56 -40.95 -21.71 62.86
CA SER A 56 -42.08 -22.51 63.35
C SER A 56 -41.63 -23.67 64.23
N LYS A 57 -40.44 -24.24 63.96
CA LYS A 57 -39.78 -25.29 64.74
C LYS A 57 -38.36 -24.85 65.13
N PRO A 58 -37.71 -25.50 66.12
CA PRO A 58 -36.32 -25.19 66.49
C PRO A 58 -35.38 -25.22 65.28
N CYS A 59 -34.76 -24.09 64.99
CA CYS A 59 -34.13 -23.83 63.71
C CYS A 59 -32.66 -23.43 63.82
N ILE A 60 -31.92 -23.63 62.73
CA ILE A 60 -30.60 -23.05 62.50
C ILE A 60 -30.77 -22.00 61.40
N VAL A 61 -30.37 -20.77 61.68
CA VAL A 61 -30.27 -19.69 60.70
C VAL A 61 -28.82 -19.58 60.26
N SER A 62 -28.61 -19.67 58.95
CA SER A 62 -27.31 -19.65 58.29
C SER A 62 -27.20 -18.44 57.36
N LEU A 63 -26.02 -17.83 57.33
CA LEU A 63 -25.65 -16.70 56.48
C LEU A 63 -24.26 -16.97 55.88
N GLU A 64 -24.16 -16.97 54.55
CA GLU A 64 -22.92 -17.27 53.82
C GLU A 64 -22.73 -16.29 52.67
N ALA A 65 -21.55 -15.69 52.57
CA ALA A 65 -21.16 -14.86 51.44
C ALA A 65 -20.19 -15.64 50.56
N VAL A 66 -20.55 -15.76 49.28
CA VAL A 66 -19.81 -16.50 48.25
C VAL A 66 -19.32 -15.49 47.22
N ALA A 67 -18.03 -15.54 46.87
CA ALA A 67 -17.40 -14.63 45.93
C ALA A 67 -16.88 -15.36 44.69
N SER A 68 -16.85 -14.65 43.57
CA SER A 68 -16.24 -15.10 42.33
C SER A 68 -15.17 -14.10 41.88
N SER A 69 -13.96 -14.58 41.66
CA SER A 69 -12.81 -13.83 41.16
C SER A 69 -12.23 -14.46 39.90
N GLU A 70 -11.29 -13.76 39.26
CA GLU A 70 -10.55 -14.18 38.07
C GLU A 70 -9.98 -15.62 38.15
N PHE A 71 -9.59 -16.08 39.34
CA PHE A 71 -8.99 -17.41 39.55
C PHE A 71 -9.99 -18.51 39.90
N ARG A 72 -11.13 -18.17 40.54
CA ARG A 72 -12.14 -19.15 41.02
C ARG A 72 -13.51 -18.51 41.19
N THR A 73 -14.54 -19.18 40.67
CA THR A 73 -15.94 -18.89 40.97
C THR A 73 -16.41 -19.63 42.23
N GLY A 74 -17.45 -19.11 42.90
CA GLY A 74 -18.18 -19.86 43.93
C GLY A 74 -17.44 -20.10 45.26
N VAL A 75 -16.45 -19.27 45.62
CA VAL A 75 -15.65 -19.45 46.85
C VAL A 75 -16.37 -18.87 48.07
N PRO A 76 -16.65 -19.65 49.14
CA PRO A 76 -17.22 -19.11 50.37
C PRO A 76 -16.18 -18.28 51.13
N VAL A 77 -16.45 -16.97 51.28
CA VAL A 77 -15.52 -15.98 51.87
C VAL A 77 -15.95 -15.49 53.25
N TYR A 78 -17.19 -15.76 53.67
CA TYR A 78 -17.70 -15.52 55.03
C TYR A 78 -18.83 -16.50 55.32
N ARG A 79 -18.86 -17.10 56.51
CA ARG A 79 -19.94 -18.00 56.94
C ARG A 79 -20.27 -17.81 58.42
N ARG A 80 -21.55 -17.72 58.77
CA ARG A 80 -22.02 -17.58 60.16
C ARG A 80 -23.35 -18.29 60.36
N ARG A 81 -23.48 -19.04 61.45
CA ARG A 81 -24.68 -19.81 61.81
C ARG A 81 -25.11 -19.49 63.24
N TRP A 82 -26.40 -19.56 63.55
CA TRP A 82 -26.92 -19.53 64.92
C TRP A 82 -28.21 -20.32 65.08
N LYS A 83 -28.48 -20.81 66.29
CA LYS A 83 -29.69 -21.58 66.62
C LYS A 83 -30.74 -20.66 67.24
N ASP A 84 -32.01 -20.87 66.92
CA ASP A 84 -33.13 -20.31 67.69
C ASP A 84 -34.10 -21.42 68.09
N GLU A 85 -34.02 -21.81 69.36
CA GLU A 85 -34.74 -22.96 69.92
C GLU A 85 -35.83 -22.54 70.92
N LYS A 86 -35.95 -21.23 71.22
CA LYS A 86 -36.82 -20.71 72.29
C LYS A 86 -37.88 -19.70 71.83
N ASN A 87 -37.72 -19.06 70.67
CA ASN A 87 -38.57 -17.95 70.22
C ASN A 87 -39.39 -18.34 68.98
N LEU A 88 -40.09 -19.48 69.05
CA LEU A 88 -40.90 -19.97 67.93
C LEU A 88 -42.08 -19.03 67.65
N TYR A 89 -42.46 -18.90 66.38
CA TYR A 89 -43.54 -18.05 65.88
C TYR A 89 -43.39 -16.54 66.13
N VAL A 90 -42.22 -16.07 66.59
CA VAL A 90 -41.90 -14.65 66.78
C VAL A 90 -40.92 -14.19 65.70
N SER A 91 -41.23 -13.11 64.98
CA SER A 91 -40.28 -12.53 64.03
C SER A 91 -39.16 -11.79 64.78
N ARG A 92 -37.91 -12.04 64.38
CA ARG A 92 -36.71 -11.44 64.98
C ARG A 92 -35.83 -10.83 63.91
N THR A 93 -35.24 -9.68 64.20
CA THR A 93 -34.22 -9.05 63.35
C THR A 93 -32.87 -9.12 64.07
N ARG A 94 -31.83 -9.59 63.38
CA ARG A 94 -30.46 -9.70 63.89
C ARG A 94 -29.48 -8.97 62.98
N GLN A 95 -28.80 -7.97 63.51
CA GLN A 95 -27.64 -7.36 62.84
C GLN A 95 -26.44 -8.31 62.85
N VAL A 96 -25.79 -8.43 61.69
CA VAL A 96 -24.60 -9.24 61.45
C VAL A 96 -23.61 -8.43 60.64
N HIS A 97 -22.40 -8.27 61.18
CA HIS A 97 -21.31 -7.60 60.48
C HIS A 97 -20.53 -8.62 59.63
N LEU A 98 -20.45 -8.36 58.32
CA LEU A 98 -19.64 -9.13 57.38
C LEU A 98 -18.18 -8.66 57.43
N LYS A 99 -17.25 -9.61 57.40
CA LYS A 99 -15.81 -9.34 57.29
C LYS A 99 -15.24 -10.20 56.17
N PHE A 100 -14.72 -9.55 55.14
CA PHE A 100 -14.15 -10.23 53.97
C PHE A 100 -12.62 -10.29 54.07
N PRO A 101 -11.95 -11.26 53.40
CA PRO A 101 -10.51 -11.29 53.24
C PRO A 101 -9.94 -9.94 52.77
N SER A 102 -8.85 -9.45 53.40
CA SER A 102 -8.33 -8.10 53.10
C SER A 102 -7.98 -7.88 51.62
N ILE A 103 -7.54 -8.94 50.93
CA ILE A 103 -7.20 -9.00 49.50
C ILE A 103 -8.38 -8.67 48.55
N MET A 104 -9.63 -8.72 49.04
CA MET A 104 -10.84 -8.36 48.29
C MET A 104 -11.34 -6.93 48.53
N VAL A 105 -10.82 -6.26 49.56
CA VAL A 105 -11.45 -5.06 50.15
C VAL A 105 -10.50 -3.86 50.18
N TYR A 106 -9.21 -4.13 50.27
CA TYR A 106 -8.15 -3.13 50.26
C TYR A 106 -7.38 -3.21 48.94
N ARG A 107 -6.79 -2.08 48.56
CA ARG A 107 -5.88 -1.96 47.42
C ARG A 107 -4.51 -2.56 47.76
N ASP A 108 -3.75 -2.94 46.74
CA ASP A 108 -2.37 -3.42 46.88
C ASP A 108 -1.46 -2.45 47.63
N ASP A 109 -0.63 -3.01 48.50
CA ASP A 109 0.42 -2.34 49.26
C ASP A 109 1.60 -3.30 49.52
N TYR A 110 2.57 -2.92 50.35
CA TYR A 110 3.76 -3.75 50.61
C TYR A 110 3.44 -5.10 51.31
N ILE A 111 2.33 -5.15 52.06
CA ILE A 111 1.90 -6.25 52.93
C ILE A 111 0.73 -7.02 52.31
N ILE A 112 -0.26 -6.33 51.71
CA ILE A 112 -1.27 -6.95 50.85
C ILE A 112 -0.77 -6.90 49.42
N ARG A 113 -0.29 -8.03 48.93
CA ARG A 113 0.15 -8.21 47.54
C ARG A 113 -0.86 -9.03 46.77
N ASN A 114 -1.08 -8.66 45.52
CA ASN A 114 -1.98 -9.23 44.53
C ASN A 114 -3.46 -9.11 44.97
N SER A 115 -3.97 -7.88 45.14
CA SER A 115 -5.38 -7.64 45.48
C SER A 115 -6.30 -8.08 44.34
N ILE A 116 -7.16 -9.08 44.60
CA ILE A 116 -7.87 -9.81 43.55
C ILE A 116 -9.05 -9.02 42.98
N ILE A 117 -9.31 -9.18 41.68
CA ILE A 117 -10.52 -8.69 41.04
C ILE A 117 -11.67 -9.63 41.42
N VAL A 118 -12.73 -9.05 41.97
CA VAL A 118 -13.93 -9.79 42.38
C VAL A 118 -15.07 -9.32 41.49
N HIS A 119 -15.63 -10.21 40.69
CA HIS A 119 -16.68 -9.87 39.72
C HIS A 119 -18.07 -9.86 40.37
N SER A 120 -18.29 -10.73 41.35
CA SER A 120 -19.55 -10.77 42.11
C SER A 120 -19.36 -11.35 43.51
N VAL A 121 -20.20 -10.89 44.45
CA VAL A 121 -20.36 -11.48 45.78
C VAL A 121 -21.85 -11.68 46.03
N ILE A 122 -22.24 -12.91 46.33
CA ILE A 122 -23.64 -13.29 46.62
C ILE A 122 -23.74 -13.64 48.10
N LEU A 123 -24.65 -12.97 48.81
CA LEU A 123 -24.96 -13.22 50.20
C LEU A 123 -26.23 -14.07 50.30
N TYR A 124 -26.07 -15.34 50.69
CA TYR A 124 -27.14 -16.30 50.91
C TYR A 124 -27.53 -16.34 52.39
N ALA A 125 -28.83 -16.42 52.67
CA ALA A 125 -29.39 -16.60 54.00
C ALA A 125 -30.50 -17.66 54.00
N TRP A 126 -30.47 -18.60 54.93
CA TRP A 126 -31.45 -19.68 54.98
C TRP A 126 -31.73 -20.22 56.37
N ILE A 127 -32.83 -20.97 56.47
CA ILE A 127 -33.30 -21.63 57.68
C ILE A 127 -33.39 -23.14 57.44
N SER A 128 -32.73 -23.92 58.28
CA SER A 128 -32.92 -25.38 58.40
C SER A 128 -33.62 -25.72 59.73
N HIS A 129 -34.38 -26.81 59.73
CA HIS A 129 -35.04 -27.34 60.93
C HIS A 129 -34.25 -28.51 61.52
N LYS A 130 -34.01 -28.46 62.83
CA LYS A 130 -33.25 -29.48 63.55
C LYS A 130 -33.98 -30.82 63.53
N SER A 131 -33.38 -31.84 62.90
CA SER A 131 -33.89 -33.21 62.94
C SER A 131 -33.73 -33.84 64.34
N ALA A 132 -34.51 -34.88 64.62
CA ALA A 132 -34.53 -35.55 65.93
C ALA A 132 -33.51 -36.71 66.06
N SER A 133 -32.52 -36.78 65.17
CA SER A 133 -31.52 -37.84 65.12
C SER A 133 -30.26 -37.48 65.92
N ASN A 134 -30.07 -38.13 67.07
CA ASN A 134 -28.81 -38.05 67.83
C ASN A 134 -27.69 -38.82 67.11
N TYR A 135 -26.90 -38.13 66.29
CA TYR A 135 -25.49 -38.44 66.02
C TYR A 135 -24.77 -37.12 65.68
N ASP A 136 -23.62 -36.88 66.30
CA ASP A 136 -22.78 -35.70 65.98
C ASP A 136 -22.00 -35.96 64.70
N ASP A 137 -22.36 -35.28 63.62
CA ASP A 137 -21.56 -35.18 62.39
C ASP A 137 -21.79 -33.80 61.75
N GLU A 138 -20.72 -33.02 61.51
CA GLU A 138 -20.80 -31.63 61.04
C GLU A 138 -21.03 -31.51 59.51
N GLN A 139 -21.96 -32.30 58.98
CA GLN A 139 -22.25 -32.28 57.54
C GLN A 139 -22.84 -30.92 57.10
N ASN A 140 -22.49 -30.52 55.86
CA ASN A 140 -22.96 -29.27 55.29
C ASN A 140 -24.44 -29.36 54.88
N GLU A 141 -25.34 -28.84 55.72
CA GLU A 141 -26.72 -28.56 55.34
C GLU A 141 -26.75 -27.58 54.15
N ASP A 142 -27.06 -28.10 52.97
CA ASP A 142 -27.05 -27.37 51.70
C ASP A 142 -28.16 -26.32 51.62
N TYR A 143 -27.85 -25.15 51.05
CA TYR A 143 -28.80 -24.05 50.78
C TYR A 143 -30.00 -24.51 49.94
N GLN A 144 -29.82 -25.53 49.10
CA GLN A 144 -30.92 -26.11 48.31
C GLN A 144 -32.00 -26.79 49.17
N ALA A 145 -31.60 -27.43 50.27
CA ALA A 145 -32.47 -28.20 51.17
C ALA A 145 -33.16 -27.36 52.26
N ALA A 146 -32.98 -26.04 52.24
CA ALA A 146 -33.51 -25.13 53.25
C ALA A 146 -35.04 -24.96 53.20
N VAL A 147 -35.65 -24.75 54.38
CA VAL A 147 -37.09 -24.55 54.56
C VAL A 147 -37.52 -23.15 54.12
N ALA A 148 -36.72 -22.14 54.47
CA ALA A 148 -36.85 -20.77 53.99
C ALA A 148 -35.49 -20.27 53.52
N LYS A 149 -35.44 -19.56 52.39
CA LYS A 149 -34.19 -19.13 51.76
C LYS A 149 -34.32 -17.78 51.05
N ASN A 150 -33.26 -16.99 51.08
CA ASN A 150 -33.16 -15.68 50.47
C ASN A 150 -31.71 -15.41 50.05
N TYR A 151 -31.49 -14.59 49.02
CA TYR A 151 -30.16 -14.24 48.56
C TYR A 151 -30.14 -12.82 47.99
N THR A 152 -28.98 -12.16 48.08
CA THR A 152 -28.78 -10.79 47.59
C THR A 152 -27.39 -10.63 47.00
N PHE A 153 -27.25 -9.79 45.98
CA PHE A 153 -25.95 -9.42 45.42
C PHE A 153 -25.36 -8.24 46.17
N LEU A 154 -24.05 -8.31 46.44
CA LEU A 154 -23.23 -7.20 46.88
C LEU A 154 -22.37 -6.70 45.70
N GLU A 155 -22.27 -5.39 45.59
CA GLU A 155 -21.51 -4.67 44.58
C GLU A 155 -20.01 -4.73 44.93
N ALA A 156 -19.22 -5.38 44.09
CA ALA A 156 -17.78 -5.47 44.27
C ALA A 156 -17.10 -4.14 43.88
N VAL A 157 -16.08 -3.72 44.64
CA VAL A 157 -15.33 -2.48 44.38
C VAL A 157 -14.06 -2.82 43.60
N PRO A 158 -13.74 -2.14 42.48
CA PRO A 158 -12.50 -2.35 41.73
C PRO A 158 -11.25 -2.09 42.58
N PRO A 159 -10.12 -2.82 42.37
CA PRO A 159 -8.91 -2.67 43.18
C PRO A 159 -8.40 -1.23 43.32
N PHE A 160 -8.53 -0.40 42.29
CA PHE A 160 -8.07 0.99 42.30
C PHE A 160 -8.92 1.93 43.17
N GLU A 161 -10.23 1.65 43.32
CA GLU A 161 -11.19 2.40 44.16
C GLU A 161 -11.19 1.96 45.64
N ARG A 162 -10.55 0.82 45.94
CA ARG A 162 -10.45 0.31 47.32
C ARG A 162 -9.57 1.24 48.17
N PRO A 163 -9.91 1.45 49.45
CA PRO A 163 -9.01 2.14 50.37
C PRO A 163 -7.72 1.34 50.58
N TYR A 164 -6.65 2.01 50.98
CA TYR A 164 -5.48 1.34 51.57
C TYR A 164 -5.81 0.83 52.97
N LYS A 165 -5.11 -0.21 53.43
CA LYS A 165 -5.29 -0.74 54.78
C LYS A 165 -4.36 -0.02 55.76
N ASP A 166 -4.94 0.58 56.81
CA ASP A 166 -4.16 0.87 58.02
C ASP A 166 -3.74 -0.44 58.68
N HIS A 167 -2.47 -0.82 58.46
CA HIS A 167 -1.86 -2.01 59.06
C HIS A 167 -1.44 -1.81 60.52
N LYS A 168 -1.52 -0.59 61.06
CA LYS A 168 -1.06 -0.22 62.42
C LYS A 168 0.41 -0.57 62.71
N VAL A 169 1.24 -0.55 61.68
CA VAL A 169 2.70 -0.71 61.79
C VAL A 169 3.34 0.68 61.90
N CYS A 170 3.91 0.99 63.07
CA CYS A 170 4.54 2.29 63.33
C CYS A 170 5.90 2.45 62.62
N LEU A 171 5.87 2.75 61.31
CA LEU A 171 7.03 3.16 60.51
C LEU A 171 6.74 4.42 59.68
N GLN A 172 6.11 5.42 60.31
CA GLN A 172 5.93 6.76 59.73
C GLN A 172 7.29 7.47 59.55
N TRP A 173 7.85 7.37 58.35
CA TRP A 173 8.55 8.45 57.59
C TRP A 173 9.22 7.91 56.33
N GLY A 174 9.76 6.69 56.38
CA GLY A 174 10.51 6.11 55.25
C GLY A 174 9.63 5.69 54.08
N ALA A 175 8.40 5.22 54.35
CA ALA A 175 7.50 4.72 53.32
C ALA A 175 6.99 5.83 52.39
N ASP A 176 6.51 6.95 52.94
CA ASP A 176 5.91 8.04 52.17
C ASP A 176 6.92 8.71 51.22
N TYR A 177 8.18 8.84 51.66
CA TYR A 177 9.26 9.39 50.85
C TYR A 177 9.66 8.46 49.70
N LEU A 178 9.75 7.14 49.94
CA LEU A 178 9.93 6.14 48.90
C LEU A 178 8.75 6.11 47.93
N TRP A 179 7.52 6.27 48.42
CA TRP A 179 6.31 6.29 47.61
C TRP A 179 6.28 7.52 46.68
N MET A 180 6.64 8.72 47.15
CA MET A 180 6.77 9.90 46.28
C MET A 180 7.89 9.73 45.23
N LEU A 181 9.01 9.12 45.60
CA LEU A 181 10.11 8.81 44.66
C LEU A 181 9.75 7.74 43.61
N GLN A 182 8.76 6.89 43.88
CA GLN A 182 8.26 5.89 42.94
C GLN A 182 7.00 6.30 42.17
N ALA A 183 6.14 7.15 42.72
CA ALA A 183 4.94 7.66 42.04
C ALA A 183 5.30 8.43 40.76
N ASN A 184 6.34 9.26 40.81
CA ASN A 184 6.92 9.95 39.65
C ASN A 184 7.85 9.05 38.79
N ARG A 185 7.87 7.74 39.06
CA ARG A 185 8.55 6.69 38.27
C ARG A 185 7.62 5.57 37.82
N ILE A 186 6.30 5.69 38.04
CA ILE A 186 5.34 4.90 37.28
C ILE A 186 5.56 5.31 35.82
N PRO A 187 5.98 4.42 34.91
CA PRO A 187 6.02 4.76 33.50
C PRO A 187 4.60 5.14 33.09
N GLN A 188 4.42 6.28 32.43
CA GLN A 188 3.16 6.51 31.74
C GLN A 188 3.03 5.40 30.71
N CYS A 189 2.12 4.46 30.94
CA CYS A 189 1.89 3.38 29.99
C CYS A 189 1.61 4.00 28.62
N PRO A 190 2.24 3.53 27.53
CA PRO A 190 1.87 3.99 26.20
C PRO A 190 0.37 3.78 26.03
N HIS A 191 -0.32 4.78 25.46
CA HIS A 191 -1.78 4.75 25.30
C HIS A 191 -2.15 3.83 24.13
N GLU A 192 -1.91 2.54 24.32
CA GLU A 192 -2.28 1.48 23.40
C GLU A 192 -3.81 1.36 23.32
N SER A 193 -4.32 1.23 22.10
CA SER A 193 -5.76 1.18 21.78
C SER A 193 -6.19 -0.25 21.48
N ASP A 194 -7.34 -0.67 22.01
CA ASP A 194 -7.99 -1.91 21.61
C ASP A 194 -8.58 -1.84 20.19
N GLY A 195 -8.87 -0.62 19.71
CA GLY A 195 -9.35 -0.34 18.36
C GLY A 195 -8.21 -0.14 17.37
N ILE A 196 -8.01 -1.10 16.47
CA ILE A 196 -7.09 -1.02 15.32
C ILE A 196 -7.84 -0.52 14.08
N GLN A 197 -7.25 0.44 13.37
CA GLN A 197 -7.66 0.76 11.99
C GLN A 197 -7.00 -0.26 11.05
N VAL A 198 -7.82 -1.08 10.38
CA VAL A 198 -7.37 -2.15 9.47
C VAL A 198 -7.18 -1.60 8.06
N LEU A 199 -8.07 -0.71 7.65
CA LEU A 199 -8.04 0.03 6.39
C LEU A 199 -8.58 1.45 6.65
N GLU A 200 -7.89 2.47 6.18
CA GLU A 200 -8.33 3.88 6.26
C GLU A 200 -8.82 4.42 4.91
N PHE A 201 -8.15 4.04 3.83
CA PHE A 201 -8.44 4.47 2.47
C PHE A 201 -9.52 3.61 1.78
N ILE A 202 -10.02 4.05 0.62
CA ILE A 202 -10.99 3.25 -0.16
C ILE A 202 -10.23 2.17 -0.97
N TYR A 203 -10.47 0.90 -0.67
CA TYR A 203 -9.98 -0.22 -1.45
C TYR A 203 -11.00 -0.67 -2.50
N ALA A 204 -10.71 -0.40 -3.77
CA ALA A 204 -11.42 -0.94 -4.91
C ALA A 204 -11.14 -2.45 -5.08
N SER A 205 -12.11 -3.31 -4.77
CA SER A 205 -12.04 -4.77 -4.90
C SER A 205 -12.75 -5.24 -6.18
N SER A 206 -12.02 -5.99 -7.01
CA SER A 206 -12.43 -6.42 -8.35
C SER A 206 -12.91 -7.87 -8.46
N GLY A 207 -13.43 -8.44 -7.37
CA GLY A 207 -13.88 -9.84 -7.32
C GLY A 207 -12.76 -10.88 -7.41
N GLU A 208 -11.49 -10.48 -7.50
CA GLU A 208 -10.34 -11.37 -7.73
C GLU A 208 -9.95 -12.23 -6.52
N LYS A 209 -8.97 -13.12 -6.70
CA LYS A 209 -8.39 -13.98 -5.65
C LYS A 209 -7.31 -13.31 -4.78
N THR A 210 -7.43 -12.00 -4.60
CA THR A 210 -6.45 -11.14 -3.92
C THR A 210 -7.15 -10.11 -3.03
N GLY A 211 -6.46 -9.69 -1.98
CA GLY A 211 -7.02 -8.87 -0.91
C GLY A 211 -5.95 -8.35 0.03
N ILE A 212 -6.34 -7.48 0.96
CA ILE A 212 -5.43 -6.85 1.92
C ILE A 212 -5.12 -7.84 3.04
N VAL A 213 -3.84 -8.11 3.30
CA VAL A 213 -3.38 -9.09 4.30
C VAL A 213 -2.88 -8.37 5.56
N LYS A 214 -3.67 -8.43 6.63
CA LYS A 214 -3.36 -7.78 7.92
C LYS A 214 -2.96 -8.82 8.97
N LYS A 215 -1.83 -8.62 9.63
CA LYS A 215 -1.43 -9.41 10.81
C LYS A 215 -1.44 -8.50 12.04
N PHE A 216 -1.97 -8.98 13.15
CA PHE A 216 -1.96 -8.25 14.42
C PHE A 216 -0.90 -8.83 15.35
N GLU A 217 -0.27 -7.93 16.10
CA GLU A 217 0.74 -8.29 17.10
C GLU A 217 0.09 -8.42 18.49
N GLN A 218 0.83 -9.00 19.43
CA GLN A 218 0.42 -9.04 20.85
C GLN A 218 0.44 -7.63 21.42
N PHE A 219 -0.38 -7.35 22.44
CA PHE A 219 -0.37 -6.02 23.05
C PHE A 219 0.94 -5.78 23.81
N GLU A 220 1.55 -4.60 23.66
CA GLU A 220 2.69 -4.17 24.49
C GLU A 220 2.28 -4.06 25.96
N ASN A 221 1.05 -3.61 26.21
CA ASN A 221 0.45 -3.57 27.53
C ASN A 221 0.05 -4.98 27.97
N ARG A 222 0.86 -5.53 28.88
CA ARG A 222 0.65 -6.82 29.53
C ARG A 222 -0.76 -7.01 30.12
N GLU A 223 -1.44 -5.96 30.58
CA GLU A 223 -2.82 -6.08 31.07
C GLU A 223 -3.79 -6.37 29.93
N LEU A 224 -3.67 -5.67 28.79
CA LEU A 224 -4.48 -5.92 27.60
C LEU A 224 -4.17 -7.29 26.98
N GLU A 225 -2.90 -7.69 26.88
CA GLU A 225 -2.52 -9.03 26.42
C GLU A 225 -3.05 -10.14 27.36
N THR A 226 -3.05 -9.90 28.68
CA THR A 226 -3.65 -10.85 29.62
C THR A 226 -5.16 -10.95 29.42
N VAL A 227 -5.87 -9.84 29.21
CA VAL A 227 -7.32 -9.86 28.90
C VAL A 227 -7.58 -10.58 27.58
N ARG A 228 -6.79 -10.31 26.53
CA ARG A 228 -6.86 -10.98 25.22
C ARG A 228 -6.74 -12.50 25.37
N GLN A 229 -5.73 -12.98 26.10
CA GLN A 229 -5.52 -14.40 26.34
C GLN A 229 -6.67 -15.08 27.10
N HIS A 230 -7.35 -14.38 28.00
CA HIS A 230 -8.56 -14.90 28.67
C HIS A 230 -9.82 -14.88 27.77
N GLN A 231 -9.80 -14.15 26.65
CA GLN A 231 -10.89 -14.10 25.68
C GLN A 231 -10.74 -15.11 24.52
N ILE A 232 -9.65 -15.89 24.46
CA ILE A 232 -9.45 -16.88 23.37
C ILE A 232 -10.55 -17.95 23.33
N ASP A 233 -10.99 -18.39 24.52
CA ASP A 233 -12.08 -19.35 24.70
C ASP A 233 -13.48 -18.68 24.81
N TYR A 234 -13.53 -17.34 24.84
CA TYR A 234 -14.76 -16.54 24.93
C TYR A 234 -14.58 -15.19 24.21
N PRO A 235 -14.58 -15.17 22.86
CA PRO A 235 -14.24 -13.99 22.08
C PRO A 235 -15.19 -12.82 22.31
N MET A 236 -14.64 -11.62 22.53
CA MET A 236 -15.40 -10.38 22.72
C MET A 236 -14.82 -9.26 21.85
N PHE A 237 -15.26 -9.18 20.60
CA PHE A 237 -14.74 -8.22 19.63
C PHE A 237 -15.82 -7.67 18.69
N THR A 238 -15.55 -6.52 18.09
CA THR A 238 -16.42 -5.91 17.07
C THR A 238 -15.62 -5.53 15.83
N VAL A 239 -16.13 -5.91 14.65
CA VAL A 239 -15.66 -5.41 13.35
C VAL A 239 -16.67 -4.41 12.80
N SER A 240 -16.19 -3.31 12.21
CA SER A 240 -17.00 -2.36 11.46
C SER A 240 -16.38 -2.12 10.08
N ILE A 241 -17.14 -2.40 9.02
CA ILE A 241 -16.69 -2.39 7.62
C ILE A 241 -17.61 -1.48 6.80
N TRP A 242 -17.10 -0.41 6.20
CA TRP A 242 -17.85 0.32 5.16
C TRP A 242 -17.76 -0.38 3.81
N LEU A 243 -18.88 -0.50 3.10
CA LEU A 243 -18.99 -1.15 1.79
C LEU A 243 -19.87 -0.35 0.83
N TYR A 244 -19.48 -0.35 -0.45
CA TYR A 244 -20.33 -0.02 -1.59
C TYR A 244 -20.32 -1.22 -2.55
N LEU A 245 -21.37 -2.05 -2.46
CA LEU A 245 -21.48 -3.30 -3.20
C LEU A 245 -22.10 -3.07 -4.58
N LEU A 246 -21.47 -3.57 -5.65
CA LEU A 246 -21.93 -3.34 -7.03
C LEU A 246 -22.89 -4.42 -7.50
N HIS A 247 -22.52 -5.67 -7.28
CA HIS A 247 -23.25 -6.87 -7.63
C HIS A 247 -23.26 -7.84 -6.44
N HIS A 248 -24.19 -8.81 -6.41
CA HIS A 248 -24.04 -9.97 -5.53
C HIS A 248 -22.97 -10.91 -6.08
N CYS A 249 -22.60 -11.97 -5.33
CA CYS A 249 -21.53 -12.86 -5.79
C CYS A 249 -21.93 -13.63 -7.06
N GLU A 250 -21.04 -13.75 -8.05
CA GLU A 250 -21.24 -14.61 -9.24
C GLU A 250 -21.04 -16.12 -8.95
N LYS A 251 -20.87 -16.49 -7.68
CA LYS A 251 -20.49 -17.84 -7.21
C LYS A 251 -21.17 -18.12 -5.88
N ASP A 252 -21.16 -19.38 -5.44
CA ASP A 252 -21.72 -19.82 -4.15
C ASP A 252 -21.37 -18.88 -2.97
N LEU A 253 -20.09 -18.47 -2.88
CA LEU A 253 -19.55 -17.59 -1.84
C LEU A 253 -18.41 -16.69 -2.37
N CYS A 254 -18.47 -15.40 -2.03
CA CYS A 254 -17.41 -14.40 -2.22
C CYS A 254 -16.93 -13.88 -0.86
N GLY A 255 -15.63 -13.61 -0.72
CA GLY A 255 -15.00 -13.15 0.51
C GLY A 255 -15.24 -11.67 0.83
N ILE A 256 -15.63 -11.38 2.08
CA ILE A 256 -15.66 -10.02 2.64
C ILE A 256 -14.47 -9.83 3.59
N LEU A 257 -14.43 -10.63 4.67
CA LEU A 257 -13.38 -10.63 5.70
C LEU A 257 -13.26 -12.04 6.28
N TYR A 258 -12.04 -12.57 6.42
CA TYR A 258 -11.83 -13.84 7.12
C TYR A 258 -10.46 -13.89 7.78
N PHE A 259 -10.40 -14.64 8.89
CA PHE A 259 -9.16 -15.03 9.53
C PHE A 259 -8.62 -16.32 8.92
N ILE A 260 -7.29 -16.40 8.75
CA ILE A 260 -6.55 -17.58 8.33
C ILE A 260 -5.51 -17.89 9.42
N ASP A 261 -5.50 -19.12 9.94
CA ASP A 261 -4.62 -19.55 11.02
C ASP A 261 -3.17 -19.78 10.56
N SER A 262 -2.28 -19.99 11.53
CA SER A 262 -0.87 -20.37 11.31
C SER A 262 -0.64 -21.69 10.54
N LYS A 263 -1.70 -22.42 10.15
CA LYS A 263 -1.63 -23.64 9.32
C LYS A 263 -2.20 -23.41 7.91
N GLU A 264 -2.52 -22.16 7.56
CA GLU A 264 -3.17 -21.75 6.31
C GLU A 264 -4.61 -22.28 6.16
N MET A 265 -5.33 -22.47 7.27
CA MET A 265 -6.75 -22.86 7.31
C MET A 265 -7.65 -21.66 7.66
N TYR A 266 -8.86 -21.62 7.11
CA TYR A 266 -9.87 -20.63 7.51
C TYR A 266 -10.30 -20.83 8.97
N GLY A 267 -10.31 -19.77 9.76
CA GLY A 267 -10.74 -19.78 11.16
C GLY A 267 -11.87 -18.79 11.45
N THR A 268 -12.24 -18.69 12.72
CA THR A 268 -13.23 -17.71 13.18
C THR A 268 -12.68 -16.27 13.09
N PRO A 269 -13.46 -15.27 12.68
CA PRO A 269 -14.65 -15.38 11.84
C PRO A 269 -14.25 -15.52 10.36
N ALA A 270 -15.09 -16.21 9.57
CA ALA A 270 -14.98 -16.19 8.12
C ALA A 270 -16.30 -15.71 7.48
N VAL A 271 -16.28 -14.51 6.92
CA VAL A 271 -17.45 -13.74 6.48
C VAL A 271 -17.48 -13.64 4.96
N PHE A 272 -18.57 -14.13 4.39
CA PHE A 272 -18.79 -14.25 2.95
C PHE A 272 -20.11 -13.61 2.53
N LEU A 273 -20.25 -13.33 1.24
CA LEU A 273 -21.47 -12.95 0.55
C LEU A 273 -21.88 -14.06 -0.40
N ASN A 274 -23.17 -14.43 -0.47
CA ASN A 274 -23.67 -15.39 -1.46
C ASN A 274 -24.34 -14.73 -2.67
N GLU A 275 -24.75 -15.54 -3.64
CA GLU A 275 -25.43 -15.11 -4.89
C GLU A 275 -26.72 -14.30 -4.65
N GLU A 276 -27.44 -14.59 -3.57
CA GLU A 276 -28.67 -13.89 -3.18
C GLU A 276 -28.39 -12.60 -2.36
N GLY A 277 -27.12 -12.27 -2.10
CA GLY A 277 -26.70 -11.11 -1.33
C GLY A 277 -26.80 -11.23 0.19
N TYR A 278 -27.10 -12.41 0.74
CA TYR A 278 -27.07 -12.65 2.20
C TYR A 278 -25.63 -12.77 2.71
N VAL A 279 -25.41 -12.34 3.96
CA VAL A 279 -24.13 -12.55 4.65
C VAL A 279 -24.10 -13.97 5.21
N HIS A 280 -23.04 -14.71 4.89
CA HIS A 280 -22.78 -16.07 5.33
C HIS A 280 -21.54 -16.09 6.22
N ILE A 281 -21.70 -16.44 7.50
CA ILE A 281 -20.62 -16.42 8.50
C ILE A 281 -20.31 -17.86 8.90
N GLN A 282 -19.03 -18.25 8.77
CA GLN A 282 -18.47 -19.53 9.19
C GLN A 282 -17.57 -19.34 10.42
N MET A 283 -17.47 -20.38 11.24
CA MET A 283 -16.95 -20.34 12.61
C MET A 283 -16.46 -21.72 13.07
N HIS A 284 -15.41 -21.74 13.90
CA HIS A 284 -14.86 -22.95 14.51
C HIS A 284 -15.23 -22.99 16.01
N LEU A 285 -15.94 -24.03 16.45
CA LEU A 285 -16.31 -24.22 17.86
C LEU A 285 -15.12 -24.66 18.72
N MET A 286 -15.20 -24.42 20.04
CA MET A 286 -14.19 -24.89 21.00
C MET A 286 -13.94 -26.41 20.98
N ARG A 287 -14.92 -27.23 20.56
CA ARG A 287 -14.74 -28.69 20.38
C ARG A 287 -14.13 -29.11 19.03
N GLY A 288 -13.91 -28.18 18.11
CA GLY A 288 -13.39 -28.47 16.77
C GLY A 288 -14.44 -28.84 15.72
N ASP A 289 -15.73 -28.68 16.02
CA ASP A 289 -16.83 -28.75 15.07
C ASP A 289 -16.97 -27.39 14.33
N ASP A 290 -17.18 -27.41 13.01
CA ASP A 290 -17.45 -26.19 12.22
C ASP A 290 -18.95 -25.89 12.14
N LEU A 291 -19.32 -24.60 12.24
CA LEU A 291 -20.68 -24.12 12.04
C LEU A 291 -20.74 -22.98 11.02
N ALA A 292 -21.94 -22.77 10.45
CA ALA A 292 -22.21 -21.67 9.54
C ALA A 292 -23.65 -21.14 9.71
N VAL A 293 -23.83 -19.83 9.53
CA VAL A 293 -25.14 -19.16 9.53
C VAL A 293 -25.26 -18.16 8.38
N LYS A 294 -26.49 -17.97 7.89
CA LYS A 294 -26.85 -17.02 6.83
C LYS A 294 -27.84 -15.98 7.36
N THR A 295 -27.71 -14.71 6.97
CA THR A 295 -28.70 -13.68 7.32
C THR A 295 -30.06 -13.92 6.65
N SER A 296 -31.11 -13.37 7.24
CA SER A 296 -32.47 -13.31 6.67
C SER A 296 -32.69 -12.09 5.75
N PHE A 297 -31.67 -11.22 5.62
CA PHE A 297 -31.69 -10.01 4.82
C PHE A 297 -30.46 -9.94 3.90
N SER A 298 -30.65 -9.49 2.67
CA SER A 298 -29.59 -9.23 1.71
C SER A 298 -28.98 -7.83 1.90
N LEU A 299 -27.70 -7.69 1.59
CA LEU A 299 -26.98 -6.41 1.59
C LEU A 299 -27.43 -5.54 0.39
N PRO A 300 -27.51 -4.21 0.57
CA PRO A 300 -27.96 -3.32 -0.50
C PRO A 300 -26.88 -3.13 -1.58
N LEU A 301 -27.32 -2.98 -2.83
CA LEU A 301 -26.47 -2.63 -3.97
C LEU A 301 -26.43 -1.11 -4.20
N LYS A 302 -25.32 -0.64 -4.78
CA LYS A 302 -25.10 0.72 -5.31
C LYS A 302 -25.38 1.88 -4.34
N GLN A 303 -25.18 1.65 -3.03
CA GLN A 303 -25.24 2.68 -1.99
C GLN A 303 -24.27 2.36 -0.86
N TRP A 304 -23.76 3.38 -0.15
CA TRP A 304 -22.83 3.17 0.97
C TRP A 304 -23.54 2.71 2.25
N PHE A 305 -23.08 1.58 2.80
CA PHE A 305 -23.52 1.05 4.08
C PHE A 305 -22.34 0.60 4.94
N ARG A 306 -22.55 0.57 6.26
CA ARG A 306 -21.64 0.01 7.26
C ARG A 306 -22.19 -1.32 7.73
N LEU A 307 -21.40 -2.38 7.58
CA LEU A 307 -21.64 -3.70 8.13
C LEU A 307 -20.90 -3.78 9.48
N ASP A 308 -21.66 -3.82 10.57
CA ASP A 308 -21.13 -4.02 11.91
C ASP A 308 -21.37 -5.47 12.34
N LEU A 309 -20.31 -6.11 12.85
CA LEU A 309 -20.29 -7.50 13.28
C LEU A 309 -19.73 -7.58 14.71
N SER A 310 -20.57 -7.88 15.69
CA SER A 310 -20.20 -7.95 17.11
C SER A 310 -20.30 -9.39 17.61
N PHE A 311 -19.20 -9.91 18.17
CA PHE A 311 -19.04 -11.29 18.63
C PHE A 311 -18.88 -11.30 20.15
N LYS A 312 -19.57 -12.23 20.84
CA LYS A 312 -19.64 -12.28 22.31
C LYS A 312 -19.81 -13.73 22.78
N GLY A 313 -18.71 -14.49 22.76
CA GLY A 313 -18.73 -15.95 22.84
C GLY A 313 -19.69 -16.50 21.78
N GLY A 314 -20.53 -17.47 22.17
CA GLY A 314 -21.61 -18.05 21.35
C GLY A 314 -22.77 -17.11 20.97
N GLN A 315 -22.58 -15.79 20.95
CA GLN A 315 -23.53 -14.82 20.41
C GLN A 315 -22.87 -13.96 19.31
N ILE A 316 -23.55 -13.81 18.18
CA ILE A 316 -23.15 -12.91 17.08
C ILE A 316 -24.29 -11.95 16.80
N GLU A 317 -23.97 -10.67 16.63
CA GLU A 317 -24.88 -9.63 16.17
C GLU A 317 -24.38 -9.05 14.84
N VAL A 318 -25.26 -9.07 13.83
CA VAL A 318 -25.00 -8.56 12.49
C VAL A 318 -25.94 -7.37 12.26
N SER A 319 -25.39 -6.18 11.99
CA SER A 319 -26.15 -4.96 11.70
C SER A 319 -25.72 -4.34 10.37
N SER A 320 -26.70 -3.95 9.56
CA SER A 320 -26.51 -3.14 8.35
C SER A 320 -27.03 -1.72 8.60
N VAL A 321 -26.20 -0.72 8.32
CA VAL A 321 -26.40 0.69 8.72
C VAL A 321 -26.12 1.59 7.52
N GLY A 322 -27.02 2.51 7.16
CA GLY A 322 -26.82 3.37 5.99
C GLY A 322 -25.87 4.54 6.25
N LYS A 323 -25.46 5.25 5.19
CA LYS A 323 -24.72 6.54 5.21
C LYS A 323 -25.22 7.54 6.28
N ASN A 324 -26.52 7.52 6.59
CA ASN A 324 -27.18 8.34 7.61
C ASN A 324 -27.02 7.84 9.08
N LEU A 325 -26.17 6.84 9.34
CA LEU A 325 -26.01 6.14 10.63
C LEU A 325 -27.31 5.56 11.23
N LYS A 326 -28.33 5.35 10.39
CA LYS A 326 -29.57 4.68 10.78
C LYS A 326 -29.46 3.19 10.50
N ARG A 327 -29.69 2.38 11.53
CA ARG A 327 -29.75 0.91 11.45
C ARG A 327 -30.90 0.50 10.52
N HIS A 328 -30.61 -0.17 9.41
CA HIS A 328 -31.60 -0.64 8.44
C HIS A 328 -32.09 -2.04 8.78
N GLN A 329 -31.16 -2.95 9.03
CA GLN A 329 -31.42 -4.35 9.31
C GLN A 329 -30.50 -4.81 10.45
N HIS A 330 -30.97 -5.75 11.25
CA HIS A 330 -30.22 -6.32 12.36
C HIS A 330 -30.71 -7.74 12.63
N GLN A 331 -29.78 -8.65 12.93
CA GLN A 331 -30.06 -10.03 13.30
C GLN A 331 -29.04 -10.51 14.33
N SER A 332 -29.52 -11.14 15.39
CA SER A 332 -28.71 -11.86 16.36
C SER A 332 -28.80 -13.37 16.15
N PHE A 333 -27.68 -14.05 16.34
CA PHE A 333 -27.56 -15.51 16.37
C PHE A 333 -27.03 -15.91 17.74
N THR A 334 -27.64 -16.93 18.35
CA THR A 334 -27.23 -17.46 19.65
C THR A 334 -27.04 -18.96 19.56
N PHE A 335 -25.86 -19.42 19.95
CA PHE A 335 -25.41 -20.80 19.90
C PHE A 335 -25.35 -21.38 21.33
N ARG A 336 -25.04 -22.67 21.45
CA ARG A 336 -24.96 -23.38 22.76
C ARG A 336 -23.52 -23.54 23.27
N GLU A 337 -22.56 -23.08 22.50
CA GLU A 337 -21.13 -23.28 22.69
C GLU A 337 -20.41 -22.06 22.10
N ASP A 338 -19.27 -21.71 22.69
CA ASP A 338 -18.45 -20.58 22.31
C ASP A 338 -17.43 -20.96 21.20
N PHE A 339 -16.80 -19.96 20.59
CA PHE A 339 -15.89 -20.12 19.46
C PHE A 339 -14.43 -20.01 19.89
N TYR A 340 -13.55 -20.78 19.26
CA TYR A 340 -12.11 -20.57 19.42
C TYR A 340 -11.66 -19.37 18.59
N TYR A 341 -10.87 -18.47 19.19
CA TYR A 341 -10.37 -17.27 18.51
C TYR A 341 -9.07 -16.72 19.10
N ASP A 342 -7.96 -16.81 18.35
CA ASP A 342 -6.72 -16.08 18.67
C ASP A 342 -6.33 -15.20 17.47
N ASP A 343 -6.60 -13.90 17.60
CA ASP A 343 -6.35 -12.88 16.58
C ASP A 343 -4.85 -12.63 16.26
N THR A 344 -3.94 -13.20 17.05
CA THR A 344 -2.48 -13.15 16.81
C THR A 344 -1.93 -14.43 16.17
N ALA A 345 -2.66 -15.55 16.23
CA ALA A 345 -2.19 -16.87 15.78
C ALA A 345 -2.36 -17.13 14.27
N GLY A 346 -2.35 -16.07 13.45
CA GLY A 346 -2.68 -16.11 12.03
C GLY A 346 -2.64 -14.73 11.38
N TYR A 347 -3.52 -14.49 10.40
CA TYR A 347 -3.70 -13.19 9.74
C TYR A 347 -5.13 -13.04 9.19
N PHE A 348 -5.57 -11.80 8.98
CA PHE A 348 -6.85 -11.44 8.39
C PHE A 348 -6.68 -11.08 6.91
N VAL A 349 -7.70 -11.38 6.10
CA VAL A 349 -7.78 -10.95 4.71
C VAL A 349 -9.09 -10.19 4.46
N LEU A 350 -9.00 -9.00 3.86
CA LEU A 350 -10.13 -8.26 3.31
C LEU A 350 -10.26 -8.52 1.80
N GLY A 351 -11.43 -8.93 1.34
CA GLY A 351 -11.68 -9.27 -0.06
C GLY A 351 -11.25 -10.70 -0.42
N GLY A 352 -10.44 -10.85 -1.46
CA GLY A 352 -10.10 -12.16 -2.06
C GLY A 352 -8.84 -12.84 -1.53
N SER A 353 -8.75 -14.15 -1.74
CA SER A 353 -7.60 -14.98 -1.37
C SER A 353 -7.41 -16.16 -2.33
N GLY A 354 -6.31 -16.90 -2.18
CA GLY A 354 -5.95 -17.99 -3.10
C GLY A 354 -7.05 -19.04 -3.32
N PHE A 355 -7.90 -19.28 -2.31
CA PHE A 355 -9.01 -20.23 -2.43
C PHE A 355 -10.32 -19.56 -2.86
N VAL A 356 -10.70 -18.42 -2.25
CA VAL A 356 -12.02 -17.76 -2.44
C VAL A 356 -11.87 -16.39 -3.11
N ASN A 357 -12.69 -16.13 -4.14
CA ASN A 357 -12.80 -14.82 -4.81
C ASN A 357 -13.36 -13.75 -3.85
N GLY A 358 -12.90 -12.50 -3.95
CA GLY A 358 -13.47 -11.38 -3.21
C GLY A 358 -14.85 -10.97 -3.73
N ILE A 359 -15.50 -10.01 -3.06
CA ILE A 359 -16.67 -9.30 -3.60
C ILE A 359 -16.26 -8.19 -4.59
N GLU A 360 -17.17 -7.84 -5.51
CA GLU A 360 -17.07 -6.65 -6.34
C GLU A 360 -17.65 -5.43 -5.60
N ALA A 361 -16.77 -4.68 -4.95
CA ALA A 361 -17.16 -3.60 -4.07
C ALA A 361 -16.02 -2.59 -3.85
N PHE A 362 -16.38 -1.39 -3.41
CA PHE A 362 -15.43 -0.52 -2.73
C PHE A 362 -15.54 -0.78 -1.23
N PHE A 363 -14.44 -1.23 -0.63
CA PHE A 363 -14.27 -1.26 0.81
C PHE A 363 -13.88 0.15 1.26
N GLY A 364 -14.68 0.74 2.13
CA GLY A 364 -14.30 1.95 2.86
C GLY A 364 -13.52 1.60 4.14
N PRO A 365 -13.46 2.52 5.11
CA PRO A 365 -12.73 2.31 6.36
C PRO A 365 -13.16 1.05 7.11
N VAL A 366 -12.19 0.23 7.47
CA VAL A 366 -12.37 -0.96 8.30
C VAL A 366 -11.70 -0.74 9.64
N LYS A 367 -12.48 -0.92 10.71
CA LYS A 367 -12.00 -0.76 12.09
C LYS A 367 -12.37 -1.97 12.92
N TYR A 368 -11.43 -2.43 13.72
CA TYR A 368 -11.50 -3.67 14.48
C TYR A 368 -11.22 -3.40 15.96
N TYR A 369 -12.18 -3.72 16.82
CA TYR A 369 -12.12 -3.51 18.28
C TYR A 369 -11.85 -4.86 18.94
N ARG A 370 -10.62 -5.06 19.42
CA ARG A 370 -10.06 -6.37 19.82
C ARG A 370 -10.70 -6.99 21.05
N LEU A 371 -11.07 -6.17 22.04
CA LEU A 371 -11.45 -6.60 23.40
C LEU A 371 -12.85 -6.14 23.83
N ASN A 372 -13.57 -5.43 22.94
CA ASN A 372 -14.82 -4.76 23.22
C ASN A 372 -15.93 -5.21 22.25
N VAL A 373 -17.09 -5.53 22.82
CA VAL A 373 -18.34 -5.76 22.08
C VAL A 373 -19.14 -4.47 22.10
N LEU A 374 -19.23 -3.79 20.95
CA LEU A 374 -19.90 -2.50 20.82
C LEU A 374 -21.28 -2.62 20.15
N GLU A 375 -22.23 -1.82 20.62
CA GLU A 375 -23.51 -1.60 19.93
C GLU A 375 -23.33 -0.61 18.76
N THR A 376 -24.16 -0.71 17.72
CA THR A 376 -24.08 0.12 16.49
C THR A 376 -23.91 1.63 16.74
N GLU A 377 -24.59 2.17 17.76
CA GLU A 377 -24.55 3.60 18.11
C GLU A 377 -23.25 4.02 18.85
N GLN A 378 -22.47 3.07 19.35
CA GLN A 378 -21.19 3.28 20.06
C GLN A 378 -19.98 3.23 19.10
N ILE A 379 -20.14 2.60 17.92
CA ILE A 379 -19.06 2.35 16.95
C ILE A 379 -18.66 3.64 16.23
N SER A 380 -17.51 4.20 16.63
CA SER A 380 -16.87 5.34 15.96
C SER A 380 -15.97 4.88 14.80
N ASN A 381 -16.60 4.66 13.65
CA ASN A 381 -15.96 4.39 12.35
C ASN A 381 -16.59 5.30 11.28
N PRO A 382 -16.14 6.57 11.14
CA PRO A 382 -16.68 7.52 10.16
C PRO A 382 -16.12 7.25 8.75
N LEU A 383 -16.87 7.69 7.73
CA LEU A 383 -16.44 7.67 6.33
C LEU A 383 -15.70 9.00 6.02
N PRO A 384 -14.37 9.00 5.77
CA PRO A 384 -13.52 10.19 5.93
C PRO A 384 -13.56 11.17 4.75
N ASP A 385 -13.75 10.68 3.53
CA ASP A 385 -13.83 11.49 2.32
C ASP A 385 -15.27 11.46 1.80
N LYS A 386 -15.98 12.59 1.92
CA LYS A 386 -17.37 12.73 1.46
C LYS A 386 -17.47 12.97 -0.04
N ASP A 387 -16.52 13.71 -0.59
CA ASP A 387 -16.60 14.23 -1.95
C ASP A 387 -16.31 13.09 -2.95
N THR A 388 -15.30 12.26 -2.68
CA THR A 388 -15.04 11.03 -3.45
C THR A 388 -16.17 10.01 -3.31
N VAL A 389 -16.77 9.90 -2.11
CA VAL A 389 -17.91 9.01 -1.84
C VAL A 389 -19.15 9.40 -2.65
N GLU A 390 -19.41 10.71 -2.77
CA GLU A 390 -20.55 11.23 -3.54
C GLU A 390 -20.27 11.20 -5.05
N GLU A 391 -19.04 11.43 -5.51
CA GLU A 391 -18.65 11.22 -6.91
C GLU A 391 -18.70 9.72 -7.32
N ILE A 392 -18.45 8.76 -6.41
CA ILE A 392 -18.70 7.32 -6.65
C ILE A 392 -20.20 7.04 -6.82
N GLU A 393 -21.05 7.58 -5.94
CA GLU A 393 -22.51 7.44 -6.04
C GLU A 393 -23.05 8.01 -7.37
N LEU A 394 -22.63 9.23 -7.73
CA LEU A 394 -22.98 9.92 -8.98
C LEU A 394 -22.44 9.21 -10.23
N TYR A 395 -21.26 8.60 -10.16
CA TYR A 395 -20.69 7.82 -11.27
C TYR A 395 -21.57 6.62 -11.61
N TYR A 396 -21.90 5.76 -10.64
CA TYR A 396 -22.72 4.58 -10.92
C TYR A 396 -24.19 4.92 -11.23
N GLU A 397 -24.73 6.04 -10.73
CA GLU A 397 -26.02 6.58 -11.20
C GLU A 397 -25.95 6.95 -12.69
N ARG A 398 -24.97 7.77 -13.11
CA ARG A 398 -24.75 8.10 -14.53
C ARG A 398 -24.53 6.85 -15.39
N CYS A 399 -23.84 5.84 -14.88
CA CYS A 399 -23.58 4.64 -15.65
C CYS A 399 -24.82 3.78 -15.84
N MET A 400 -25.80 3.83 -14.93
CA MET A 400 -27.09 3.16 -15.15
C MET A 400 -27.85 3.77 -16.34
N ASP A 401 -27.97 5.11 -16.41
CA ASP A 401 -28.55 5.80 -17.59
C ASP A 401 -27.89 5.35 -18.90
N ILE A 402 -26.55 5.30 -18.93
CA ILE A 402 -25.76 5.02 -20.13
C ILE A 402 -25.85 3.55 -20.54
N GLN A 403 -25.80 2.62 -19.58
CA GLN A 403 -25.95 1.18 -19.84
C GLN A 403 -27.35 0.88 -20.37
N GLU A 404 -28.40 1.48 -19.79
CA GLU A 404 -29.78 1.37 -20.27
C GLU A 404 -29.93 1.91 -21.71
N ILE A 405 -29.45 3.13 -21.98
CA ILE A 405 -29.49 3.74 -23.33
C ILE A 405 -28.78 2.87 -24.38
N VAL A 406 -27.59 2.36 -24.08
CA VAL A 406 -26.80 1.54 -25.02
C VAL A 406 -27.45 0.17 -25.23
N TYR A 407 -27.94 -0.47 -24.17
CA TYR A 407 -28.66 -1.74 -24.23
C TYR A 407 -29.92 -1.61 -25.10
N ASP A 408 -30.82 -0.67 -24.79
CA ASP A 408 -32.05 -0.42 -25.52
C ASP A 408 -31.80 -0.09 -26.99
N TYR A 409 -30.80 0.78 -27.27
CA TYR A 409 -30.44 1.13 -28.64
C TYR A 409 -29.97 -0.11 -29.42
N SER A 410 -29.09 -0.92 -28.84
CA SER A 410 -28.59 -2.15 -29.48
C SER A 410 -29.72 -3.16 -29.72
N TYR A 411 -30.67 -3.29 -28.78
CA TYR A 411 -31.85 -4.15 -28.89
C TYR A 411 -32.79 -3.67 -30.00
N ILE A 412 -33.07 -2.36 -30.06
CA ILE A 412 -33.91 -1.75 -31.10
C ILE A 412 -33.29 -1.97 -32.49
N VAL A 413 -31.98 -1.78 -32.67
CA VAL A 413 -31.32 -2.03 -33.97
C VAL A 413 -31.37 -3.52 -34.32
N ARG A 414 -31.06 -4.43 -33.38
CA ARG A 414 -31.16 -5.88 -33.56
C ARG A 414 -32.58 -6.35 -33.95
N GLN A 415 -33.64 -5.76 -33.38
CA GLN A 415 -35.02 -6.06 -33.76
C GLN A 415 -35.44 -5.37 -35.07
N GLY A 416 -34.91 -4.19 -35.36
CA GLY A 416 -35.06 -3.48 -36.63
C GLY A 416 -34.54 -4.32 -37.80
N GLU A 417 -33.31 -4.84 -37.71
CA GLU A 417 -32.73 -5.70 -38.76
C GLU A 417 -33.52 -7.01 -38.93
N LYS A 418 -33.98 -7.64 -37.83
CA LYS A 418 -34.80 -8.86 -37.87
C LYS A 418 -36.16 -8.62 -38.53
N THR A 419 -36.84 -7.52 -38.20
CA THR A 419 -38.13 -7.17 -38.82
C THR A 419 -37.96 -6.72 -40.27
N GLN A 420 -36.91 -5.96 -40.59
CA GLN A 420 -36.60 -5.55 -41.97
C GLN A 420 -36.23 -6.74 -42.88
N ARG A 421 -35.56 -7.79 -42.36
CA ARG A 421 -35.41 -9.08 -43.04
C ARG A 421 -36.76 -9.79 -43.28
N SER A 422 -37.73 -9.65 -42.38
CA SER A 422 -39.08 -10.21 -42.58
C SER A 422 -39.94 -9.43 -43.60
N CYS A 423 -39.62 -8.16 -43.86
CA CYS A 423 -40.30 -7.35 -44.88
C CYS A 423 -39.94 -7.74 -46.32
N TYR A 424 -38.87 -8.50 -46.55
CA TYR A 424 -38.42 -8.92 -47.88
C TYR A 424 -39.04 -10.25 -48.35
N TYR A 425 -40.38 -10.31 -48.36
CA TYR A 425 -41.14 -11.24 -49.18
C TYR A 425 -42.24 -10.48 -49.93
N GLU A 426 -42.02 -10.24 -51.22
CA GLU A 426 -43.00 -9.62 -52.12
C GLU A 426 -44.22 -10.52 -52.32
N ASN A 427 -45.22 -10.34 -51.45
CA ASN A 427 -46.55 -10.92 -51.60
C ASN A 427 -47.55 -9.80 -51.88
N TYR A 428 -48.28 -9.89 -53.00
CA TYR A 428 -49.31 -8.94 -53.41
C TYR A 428 -50.40 -8.69 -52.33
N TYR A 429 -50.63 -9.65 -51.43
CA TYR A 429 -51.50 -9.46 -50.27
C TYR A 429 -50.94 -8.46 -49.23
N LEU A 430 -49.63 -8.36 -49.07
CA LEU A 430 -48.99 -7.38 -48.17
C LEU A 430 -49.02 -5.96 -48.74
N GLU A 431 -48.94 -5.78 -50.06
CA GLU A 431 -49.22 -4.49 -50.71
C GLU A 431 -50.65 -4.01 -50.41
N LEU A 432 -51.63 -4.90 -50.54
CA LEU A 432 -53.03 -4.58 -50.23
C LEU A 432 -53.22 -4.20 -48.75
N ILE A 433 -52.53 -4.88 -47.82
CA ILE A 433 -52.53 -4.53 -46.39
C ILE A 433 -51.84 -3.18 -46.15
N HIS A 434 -50.70 -2.88 -46.80
CA HIS A 434 -50.06 -1.56 -46.68
C HIS A 434 -50.86 -0.40 -47.30
N LYS A 435 -51.76 -0.71 -48.25
CA LYS A 435 -52.57 0.27 -48.98
C LYS A 435 -53.95 0.53 -48.36
N TYR A 436 -54.52 -0.44 -47.64
CA TYR A 436 -55.88 -0.37 -47.09
C TYR A 436 -56.00 -0.73 -45.59
N GLY A 437 -54.99 -1.32 -44.98
CA GLY A 437 -54.89 -1.47 -43.53
C GLY A 437 -54.41 -0.19 -42.86
N GLU A 438 -54.53 -0.11 -41.53
CA GLU A 438 -53.87 0.95 -40.78
C GLU A 438 -52.35 0.82 -40.97
N LYS A 439 -51.69 1.94 -41.28
CA LYS A 439 -50.22 1.97 -41.28
C LYS A 439 -49.75 1.58 -39.89
N SER A 440 -48.93 0.53 -39.80
CA SER A 440 -48.16 0.22 -38.61
C SER A 440 -47.34 1.45 -38.24
N LYS A 441 -47.80 2.19 -37.22
CA LYS A 441 -46.96 3.14 -36.52
C LYS A 441 -45.88 2.30 -35.87
N CYS A 442 -44.64 2.47 -36.30
CA CYS A 442 -43.52 2.15 -35.44
C CYS A 442 -43.67 3.05 -34.22
N ASP A 443 -44.06 2.50 -33.08
CA ASP A 443 -44.10 3.25 -31.83
C ASP A 443 -42.66 3.68 -31.54
N ALA A 444 -42.41 4.98 -31.74
CA ALA A 444 -41.11 5.57 -31.49
C ALA A 444 -40.87 5.51 -29.99
N PHE A 445 -40.03 4.57 -29.55
CA PHE A 445 -39.77 4.35 -28.14
C PHE A 445 -39.32 5.66 -27.50
N MET A 446 -40.10 6.11 -26.52
CA MET A 446 -39.99 7.45 -25.95
C MET A 446 -38.90 7.46 -24.88
N TRP A 447 -37.63 7.33 -25.29
CA TRP A 447 -36.53 7.85 -24.47
C TRP A 447 -36.91 9.27 -24.07
N GLY A 448 -36.94 9.52 -22.75
CA GLY A 448 -37.35 10.82 -22.20
C GLY A 448 -36.62 11.95 -22.92
N LYS A 449 -37.35 13.01 -23.27
CA LYS A 449 -36.78 14.17 -23.97
C LYS A 449 -35.50 14.67 -23.26
N GLU A 450 -35.57 14.69 -21.93
CA GLU A 450 -34.48 15.03 -21.01
C GLU A 450 -33.25 14.13 -21.18
N LEU A 451 -33.40 12.80 -21.22
CA LEU A 451 -32.28 11.87 -21.47
C LEU A 451 -31.66 12.07 -22.86
N ARG A 452 -32.49 12.35 -23.88
CA ARG A 452 -32.04 12.59 -25.27
C ARG A 452 -31.31 13.92 -25.43
N GLU A 453 -31.64 14.92 -24.60
CA GLU A 453 -30.93 16.20 -24.52
C GLU A 453 -29.67 16.09 -23.65
N LYS A 454 -29.73 15.38 -22.51
CA LYS A 454 -28.61 15.08 -21.59
C LYS A 454 -27.47 14.31 -22.27
N TYR A 455 -27.80 13.27 -23.03
CA TYR A 455 -26.82 12.37 -23.69
C TYR A 455 -26.81 12.50 -25.22
N HIS A 456 -27.07 13.71 -25.75
CA HIS A 456 -27.17 13.93 -27.20
C HIS A 456 -25.95 13.44 -28.00
N THR A 457 -24.74 13.58 -27.45
CA THR A 457 -23.49 13.11 -28.06
C THR A 457 -23.44 11.59 -28.20
N LEU A 458 -23.87 10.85 -27.17
CA LEU A 458 -23.94 9.39 -27.18
C LEU A 458 -24.97 8.91 -28.20
N PHE A 459 -26.19 9.47 -28.21
CA PHE A 459 -27.22 9.13 -29.20
C PHE A 459 -26.76 9.36 -30.65
N LYS A 460 -26.07 10.47 -30.93
CA LYS A 460 -25.50 10.72 -32.25
C LYS A 460 -24.41 9.69 -32.60
N LEU A 461 -23.55 9.35 -31.64
CA LEU A 461 -22.45 8.40 -31.86
C LEU A 461 -22.99 6.97 -32.13
N LEU A 462 -24.04 6.55 -31.42
CA LEU A 462 -24.78 5.30 -31.65
C LEU A 462 -25.45 5.26 -33.04
N GLN A 463 -25.90 6.40 -33.57
CA GLN A 463 -26.40 6.51 -34.95
C GLN A 463 -25.29 6.43 -36.02
N GLU A 464 -24.06 6.76 -35.68
CA GLU A 464 -22.88 6.60 -36.54
C GLU A 464 -22.27 5.17 -36.48
N MET A 465 -22.81 4.28 -35.63
CA MET A 465 -22.31 2.91 -35.44
C MET A 465 -23.10 1.88 -36.25
N ASN A 466 -22.40 1.12 -37.10
CA ASN A 466 -22.96 -0.08 -37.73
C ASN A 466 -22.91 -1.26 -36.73
N PHE A 467 -24.08 -1.73 -36.30
CA PHE A 467 -24.26 -2.87 -35.40
C PHE A 467 -24.34 -4.20 -36.18
N SER A 468 -23.24 -4.62 -36.79
CA SER A 468 -23.12 -5.92 -37.46
C SER A 468 -23.35 -7.07 -36.45
N SER A 469 -24.51 -7.73 -36.52
CA SER A 469 -25.00 -8.64 -35.47
C SER A 469 -24.04 -9.78 -35.08
N PRO A 470 -23.59 -9.85 -33.82
CA PRO A 470 -23.17 -11.10 -33.17
C PRO A 470 -24.38 -11.73 -32.47
N ASP A 471 -24.44 -13.06 -32.43
CA ASP A 471 -25.43 -13.82 -31.63
C ASP A 471 -25.04 -13.89 -30.12
N GLY A 472 -24.31 -12.88 -29.63
CA GLY A 472 -23.83 -12.75 -28.25
C GLY A 472 -24.81 -12.03 -27.31
N ASP A 473 -24.54 -12.11 -26.01
CA ASP A 473 -25.43 -11.64 -24.94
C ASP A 473 -25.60 -10.10 -24.92
N GLY A 474 -26.54 -9.59 -24.13
CA GLY A 474 -26.83 -8.17 -23.99
C GLY A 474 -25.75 -7.38 -23.24
N SER A 475 -25.02 -8.04 -22.33
CA SER A 475 -23.89 -7.48 -21.59
C SER A 475 -22.68 -7.22 -22.49
N ASP A 476 -22.26 -8.23 -23.28
CA ASP A 476 -21.16 -8.15 -24.23
C ASP A 476 -21.30 -6.94 -25.17
N THR A 477 -22.52 -6.66 -25.66
CA THR A 477 -22.74 -5.54 -26.58
C THR A 477 -22.53 -4.16 -25.96
N VAL A 478 -22.75 -4.00 -24.65
CA VAL A 478 -22.49 -2.72 -23.98
C VAL A 478 -20.99 -2.47 -23.88
N VAL A 479 -20.21 -3.49 -23.49
CA VAL A 479 -18.74 -3.42 -23.42
C VAL A 479 -18.12 -3.23 -24.81
N GLU A 480 -18.66 -3.89 -25.85
CA GLU A 480 -18.20 -3.70 -27.23
C GLU A 480 -18.43 -2.26 -27.73
N VAL A 481 -19.59 -1.65 -27.41
CA VAL A 481 -19.84 -0.24 -27.69
C VAL A 481 -18.86 0.65 -26.93
N GLY A 482 -18.61 0.36 -25.64
CA GLY A 482 -17.61 1.05 -24.82
C GLY A 482 -16.22 1.03 -25.46
N GLN A 483 -15.77 -0.14 -25.94
CA GLN A 483 -14.51 -0.31 -26.67
C GLN A 483 -14.49 0.53 -27.94
N ARG A 484 -15.52 0.43 -28.80
CA ARG A 484 -15.59 1.18 -30.06
C ARG A 484 -15.61 2.70 -29.85
N ILE A 485 -16.21 3.20 -28.75
CA ILE A 485 -16.13 4.63 -28.35
C ILE A 485 -14.67 5.00 -28.01
N PHE A 486 -13.99 4.21 -27.17
CA PHE A 486 -12.60 4.44 -26.79
C PHE A 486 -11.66 4.45 -27.99
N GLU A 487 -11.77 3.46 -28.89
CA GLU A 487 -10.97 3.39 -30.11
C GLU A 487 -11.16 4.61 -31.01
N LYS A 488 -12.41 5.10 -31.16
CA LYS A 488 -12.73 6.31 -31.91
C LYS A 488 -12.06 7.56 -31.30
N VAL A 489 -12.02 7.65 -29.96
CA VAL A 489 -11.33 8.74 -29.25
C VAL A 489 -9.80 8.62 -29.40
N VAL A 490 -9.20 7.49 -29.03
CA VAL A 490 -7.73 7.31 -29.03
C VAL A 490 -7.12 7.48 -30.43
N LYS A 491 -7.83 7.03 -31.48
CA LYS A 491 -7.44 7.28 -32.87
C LYS A 491 -7.45 8.78 -33.23
N GLY A 492 -8.34 9.57 -32.63
CA GLY A 492 -8.33 11.02 -32.73
C GLY A 492 -7.17 11.67 -31.94
N LEU A 493 -6.91 11.19 -30.72
CA LEU A 493 -5.85 11.69 -29.84
C LEU A 493 -4.43 11.48 -30.41
N SER A 494 -4.23 10.39 -31.15
CA SER A 494 -2.95 10.06 -31.83
C SER A 494 -2.63 11.01 -33.01
N SER A 495 -3.54 11.92 -33.39
CA SER A 495 -3.26 12.94 -34.40
C SER A 495 -2.48 14.13 -33.83
N ALA A 496 -1.75 14.86 -34.67
CA ALA A 496 -0.87 15.96 -34.23
C ALA A 496 -1.57 17.12 -33.46
N ASN A 497 -2.88 17.29 -33.62
CA ASN A 497 -3.69 18.22 -32.83
C ASN A 497 -4.67 17.50 -31.86
N GLY A 498 -4.63 16.17 -31.77
CA GLY A 498 -5.57 15.34 -31.03
C GLY A 498 -5.68 15.70 -29.55
N LEU A 499 -4.53 15.86 -28.88
CA LEU A 499 -4.45 16.33 -27.49
C LEU A 499 -5.15 17.70 -27.29
N SER A 500 -5.10 18.60 -28.27
CA SER A 500 -5.77 19.92 -28.16
C SER A 500 -7.30 19.80 -28.11
N ASN A 501 -7.86 18.68 -28.59
CA ASN A 501 -9.30 18.40 -28.56
C ASN A 501 -9.72 17.47 -27.41
N LEU A 502 -8.78 17.05 -26.54
CA LEU A 502 -9.01 16.04 -25.52
C LEU A 502 -10.13 16.41 -24.54
N GLY A 503 -10.22 17.67 -24.11
CA GLY A 503 -11.31 18.16 -23.24
C GLY A 503 -12.72 17.97 -23.83
N SER A 504 -12.87 18.01 -25.16
CA SER A 504 -14.15 17.70 -25.84
C SER A 504 -14.42 16.20 -25.99
N SER A 505 -13.40 15.36 -25.80
CA SER A 505 -13.47 13.90 -25.86
C SER A 505 -13.65 13.25 -24.47
N VAL A 506 -13.39 13.97 -23.38
CA VAL A 506 -13.60 13.51 -22.00
C VAL A 506 -15.02 12.93 -21.76
N PRO A 507 -16.12 13.56 -22.23
CA PRO A 507 -17.46 12.97 -22.08
C PRO A 507 -17.59 11.58 -22.71
N LEU A 508 -16.97 11.36 -23.89
CA LEU A 508 -17.00 10.07 -24.58
C LEU A 508 -16.15 9.00 -23.87
N LEU A 509 -15.03 9.39 -23.25
CA LEU A 509 -14.26 8.50 -22.38
C LEU A 509 -15.05 8.13 -21.12
N MET A 510 -15.83 9.06 -20.56
CA MET A 510 -16.72 8.79 -19.42
C MET A 510 -17.85 7.83 -19.81
N ASP A 511 -18.46 8.03 -20.99
CA ASP A 511 -19.48 7.13 -21.52
C ASP A 511 -18.91 5.71 -21.75
N SER A 512 -17.70 5.62 -22.33
CA SER A 512 -16.95 4.37 -22.52
C SER A 512 -16.60 3.67 -21.19
N SER A 513 -16.21 4.44 -20.16
CA SER A 513 -15.98 3.94 -18.79
C SER A 513 -17.27 3.38 -18.20
N CYS A 514 -18.41 4.06 -18.37
CA CYS A 514 -19.71 3.58 -17.92
C CYS A 514 -20.20 2.33 -18.66
N CYS A 515 -19.81 2.14 -19.92
CA CYS A 515 -20.01 0.89 -20.65
C CYS A 515 -19.13 -0.28 -20.16
N GLY A 516 -18.33 -0.12 -19.10
CA GLY A 516 -17.44 -1.16 -18.56
C GLY A 516 -16.10 -1.29 -19.28
N TYR A 517 -15.75 -0.38 -20.19
CA TYR A 517 -14.47 -0.42 -20.89
C TYR A 517 -13.37 0.29 -20.09
N HIS A 518 -12.88 -0.36 -19.04
CA HIS A 518 -12.10 0.30 -17.99
C HIS A 518 -10.72 0.86 -18.39
N LYS A 519 -10.19 0.55 -19.59
CA LYS A 519 -9.06 1.32 -20.17
C LYS A 519 -9.42 2.82 -20.29
N ALA A 520 -10.69 3.16 -20.52
CA ALA A 520 -11.18 4.53 -20.54
C ALA A 520 -11.16 5.18 -19.15
N SER A 521 -11.47 4.41 -18.09
CA SER A 521 -11.31 4.84 -16.70
C SER A 521 -9.85 5.20 -16.42
N TYR A 522 -8.89 4.33 -16.77
CA TYR A 522 -7.48 4.64 -16.54
C TYR A 522 -6.98 5.88 -17.31
N PHE A 523 -7.42 6.06 -18.56
CA PHE A 523 -7.15 7.29 -19.31
C PHE A 523 -7.68 8.53 -18.57
N LEU A 524 -8.94 8.51 -18.11
CA LEU A 524 -9.52 9.62 -17.36
C LEU A 524 -8.77 9.92 -16.05
N ALA A 525 -8.34 8.88 -15.34
CA ALA A 525 -7.56 9.03 -14.12
C ALA A 525 -6.26 9.82 -14.36
N VAL A 526 -5.45 9.41 -15.34
CA VAL A 526 -4.20 10.09 -15.71
C VAL A 526 -4.47 11.50 -16.24
N ILE A 527 -5.55 11.68 -17.02
CA ILE A 527 -5.95 13.00 -17.54
C ILE A 527 -6.24 13.99 -16.40
N PHE A 528 -6.98 13.57 -15.38
CA PHE A 528 -7.36 14.43 -14.25
C PHE A 528 -6.26 14.58 -13.19
N GLU A 529 -5.44 13.55 -12.92
CA GLU A 529 -4.31 13.64 -11.97
C GLU A 529 -3.15 14.53 -12.51
N THR A 530 -2.91 14.52 -13.82
CA THR A 530 -1.78 15.26 -14.45
C THR A 530 -2.21 16.59 -15.09
N GLY A 531 -3.52 16.80 -15.28
CA GLY A 531 -4.05 17.95 -16.00
C GLY A 531 -3.70 17.90 -17.49
N LEU A 532 -3.87 16.74 -18.14
CA LEU A 532 -3.58 16.56 -19.55
C LEU A 532 -4.64 17.27 -20.40
N SER A 533 -4.33 18.46 -20.88
CA SER A 533 -5.21 19.35 -21.66
C SER A 533 -6.52 19.74 -20.96
N VAL A 534 -6.57 19.58 -19.64
CA VAL A 534 -7.69 19.92 -18.74
C VAL A 534 -7.15 20.46 -17.42
N SER A 535 -8.00 21.08 -16.60
CA SER A 535 -7.65 21.41 -15.21
C SER A 535 -7.45 20.14 -14.38
N VAL A 536 -6.43 20.13 -13.50
CA VAL A 536 -6.21 19.05 -12.52
C VAL A 536 -7.43 18.93 -11.61
N ASP A 537 -8.01 17.73 -11.52
CA ASP A 537 -9.12 17.39 -10.64
C ASP A 537 -8.74 16.13 -9.85
N ARG A 538 -8.33 16.31 -8.59
CA ARG A 538 -7.83 15.20 -7.76
C ARG A 538 -8.92 14.19 -7.41
N ILE A 539 -10.16 14.65 -7.26
CA ILE A 539 -11.29 13.80 -6.85
C ILE A 539 -11.71 12.93 -8.04
N LYS A 540 -11.77 13.49 -9.25
CA LYS A 540 -12.03 12.68 -10.46
C LYS A 540 -10.84 11.81 -10.84
N GLY A 541 -9.60 12.26 -10.63
CA GLY A 541 -8.41 11.42 -10.74
C GLY A 541 -8.50 10.17 -9.87
N LEU A 542 -8.82 10.34 -8.59
CA LEU A 542 -9.03 9.26 -7.63
C LEU A 542 -10.22 8.36 -8.00
N LEU A 543 -11.39 8.94 -8.29
CA LEU A 543 -12.58 8.22 -8.74
C LEU A 543 -12.25 7.27 -9.90
N TYR A 544 -11.61 7.78 -10.96
CA TYR A 544 -11.34 6.98 -12.15
C TYR A 544 -10.20 5.97 -11.93
N SER A 545 -9.23 6.25 -11.05
CA SER A 545 -8.24 5.25 -10.58
C SER A 545 -8.91 4.09 -9.83
N LEU A 546 -9.83 4.41 -8.90
CA LEU A 546 -10.61 3.43 -8.14
C LEU A 546 -11.56 2.62 -9.03
N VAL A 547 -12.32 3.27 -9.90
CA VAL A 547 -13.23 2.62 -10.86
C VAL A 547 -12.47 1.75 -11.85
N GLY A 548 -11.32 2.20 -12.37
CA GLY A 548 -10.48 1.37 -13.24
C GLY A 548 -9.89 0.15 -12.51
N ALA A 549 -9.57 0.28 -11.23
CA ALA A 549 -9.07 -0.82 -10.41
C ALA A 549 -10.17 -1.82 -10.00
N GLN A 550 -11.38 -1.35 -9.65
CA GLN A 550 -12.56 -2.20 -9.45
C GLN A 550 -12.91 -2.94 -10.74
N GLY A 551 -12.90 -2.23 -11.87
CA GLY A 551 -12.97 -2.76 -13.23
C GLY A 551 -11.76 -3.59 -13.68
N ASN A 552 -10.86 -3.90 -12.75
CA ASN A 552 -9.80 -4.91 -12.89
C ASN A 552 -8.76 -4.59 -13.98
N GLU A 553 -8.66 -3.32 -14.37
CA GLU A 553 -7.76 -2.79 -15.41
C GLU A 553 -6.31 -2.78 -14.92
N ARG A 554 -5.39 -3.30 -15.74
CA ARG A 554 -4.01 -3.60 -15.35
C ARG A 554 -3.21 -2.35 -14.96
N LEU A 555 -3.32 -1.27 -15.73
CA LEU A 555 -2.57 -0.04 -15.48
C LEU A 555 -3.19 0.75 -14.32
N SER A 556 -4.52 0.77 -14.18
CA SER A 556 -5.21 1.41 -13.05
C SER A 556 -4.89 0.74 -11.71
N VAL A 557 -4.84 -0.60 -11.67
CA VAL A 557 -4.39 -1.34 -10.48
C VAL A 557 -2.91 -1.07 -10.17
N MET A 558 -2.03 -1.07 -11.18
CA MET A 558 -0.61 -0.75 -10.97
C MET A 558 -0.41 0.70 -10.51
N ASN A 559 -1.22 1.66 -10.99
CA ASN A 559 -1.22 3.05 -10.52
C ASN A 559 -1.53 3.12 -9.03
N LEU A 560 -2.67 2.56 -8.57
CA LEU A 560 -2.98 2.55 -7.12
C LEU A 560 -1.91 1.83 -6.30
N GLY A 561 -1.40 0.69 -6.78
CA GLY A 561 -0.27 -0.01 -6.16
C GLY A 561 0.95 0.89 -5.97
N TYR A 562 1.32 1.65 -7.00
CA TYR A 562 2.42 2.62 -6.95
C TYR A 562 2.15 3.80 -6.02
N LYS A 563 0.95 4.41 -6.08
CA LYS A 563 0.57 5.54 -5.23
C LYS A 563 0.67 5.16 -3.75
N HIS A 564 0.16 3.99 -3.36
CA HIS A 564 0.22 3.48 -1.99
C HIS A 564 1.59 2.96 -1.57
N TYR A 565 2.44 2.52 -2.50
CA TYR A 565 3.85 2.20 -2.19
C TYR A 565 4.69 3.43 -1.84
N GLN A 566 4.33 4.61 -2.37
CA GLN A 566 5.15 5.82 -2.27
C GLN A 566 4.53 6.94 -1.42
N GLY A 567 3.23 6.90 -1.11
CA GLY A 567 2.55 7.94 -0.32
C GLY A 567 2.40 9.28 -1.07
N ILE A 568 2.23 9.24 -2.39
CA ILE A 568 2.24 10.43 -3.27
C ILE A 568 0.83 10.84 -3.75
N ASN A 569 0.69 12.05 -4.34
CA ASN A 569 -0.56 12.59 -4.87
C ASN A 569 -1.76 12.59 -3.89
N ASN A 570 -1.52 12.72 -2.57
CA ASN A 570 -2.49 12.58 -1.47
C ASN A 570 -2.97 11.14 -1.17
N TYR A 571 -2.45 10.11 -1.83
CA TYR A 571 -2.69 8.73 -1.42
C TYR A 571 -1.81 8.39 -0.20
N PRO A 572 -2.33 7.74 0.86
CA PRO A 572 -1.52 7.35 2.02
C PRO A 572 -0.53 6.22 1.67
N LEU A 573 0.61 6.21 2.36
CA LEU A 573 1.58 5.11 2.34
C LEU A 573 0.96 3.88 3.02
N ASP A 574 0.64 2.86 2.25
CA ASP A 574 0.06 1.60 2.72
C ASP A 574 0.61 0.43 1.90
N LEU A 575 1.55 -0.31 2.50
CA LEU A 575 2.22 -1.44 1.88
C LEU A 575 1.29 -2.66 1.71
N GLU A 576 0.25 -2.79 2.53
CA GLU A 576 -0.65 -3.95 2.50
C GLU A 576 -1.73 -3.76 1.42
N LEU A 577 -2.23 -2.54 1.27
CA LEU A 577 -3.08 -2.11 0.15
C LEU A 577 -2.29 -2.10 -1.18
N SER A 578 -1.05 -1.60 -1.16
CA SER A 578 -0.15 -1.68 -2.32
C SER A 578 0.10 -3.14 -2.74
N TYR A 579 0.33 -4.04 -1.78
CA TYR A 579 0.48 -5.48 -2.03
C TYR A 579 -0.80 -6.10 -2.62
N ALA A 580 -1.99 -5.75 -2.10
CA ALA A 580 -3.26 -6.25 -2.62
C ALA A 580 -3.44 -5.90 -4.12
N TYR A 581 -3.01 -4.70 -4.52
CA TYR A 581 -3.03 -4.28 -5.93
C TYR A 581 -1.93 -4.95 -6.77
N TYR A 582 -0.67 -4.91 -6.35
CA TYR A 582 0.41 -5.50 -7.14
C TYR A 582 0.30 -7.03 -7.27
N SER A 583 -0.14 -7.74 -6.23
CA SER A 583 -0.29 -9.21 -6.27
C SER A 583 -1.34 -9.67 -7.29
N ASN A 584 -2.43 -8.92 -7.48
CA ASN A 584 -3.45 -9.16 -8.51
C ASN A 584 -2.80 -9.19 -9.92
N ILE A 585 -2.05 -8.14 -10.26
CA ILE A 585 -1.42 -8.00 -11.58
C ILE A 585 -0.22 -8.94 -11.73
N ALA A 586 0.50 -9.23 -10.65
CA ALA A 586 1.60 -10.19 -10.66
C ALA A 586 1.12 -11.62 -10.97
N ILE A 587 0.01 -12.06 -10.36
CA ILE A 587 -0.64 -13.36 -10.66
C ILE A 587 -1.12 -13.39 -12.11
N LYS A 588 -1.77 -12.32 -12.60
CA LYS A 588 -2.17 -12.22 -14.02
C LYS A 588 -1.00 -12.27 -14.97
N THR A 589 0.13 -11.67 -14.63
CA THR A 589 1.32 -11.63 -15.49
C THR A 589 1.92 -13.02 -15.71
N SER A 590 1.91 -13.89 -14.70
CA SER A 590 2.36 -15.29 -14.85
C SER A 590 1.43 -16.10 -15.78
N LEU A 591 0.11 -15.87 -15.69
CA LEU A 591 -0.89 -16.46 -16.60
C LEU A 591 -0.75 -15.91 -18.04
N ASP A 592 -0.62 -14.60 -18.19
CA ASP A 592 -0.52 -13.91 -19.48
C ASP A 592 0.74 -14.33 -20.26
N GLN A 593 1.86 -14.64 -19.59
CA GLN A 593 3.10 -15.14 -20.21
C GLN A 593 2.90 -16.40 -21.06
N HIS A 594 1.86 -17.19 -20.77
CA HIS A 594 1.54 -18.42 -21.51
C HIS A 594 0.62 -18.17 -22.72
N ASN A 595 0.00 -16.99 -22.80
CA ASN A 595 -0.89 -16.59 -23.88
C ASN A 595 -0.10 -15.97 -25.04
N ILE A 596 -0.41 -16.38 -26.27
CA ILE A 596 0.22 -15.82 -27.48
C ILE A 596 -0.62 -14.68 -28.08
N LYS A 597 -1.93 -14.64 -27.81
CA LYS A 597 -2.88 -13.69 -28.41
C LYS A 597 -3.01 -12.41 -27.58
N GLY A 598 -3.28 -11.29 -28.26
CA GLY A 598 -3.59 -9.99 -27.66
C GLY A 598 -2.52 -8.92 -27.92
N GLU A 599 -2.83 -7.69 -27.54
CA GLU A 599 -1.94 -6.51 -27.62
C GLU A 599 -0.86 -6.59 -26.53
N GLN A 600 0.05 -7.55 -26.65
CA GLN A 600 1.17 -7.74 -25.73
C GLN A 600 2.51 -7.65 -26.48
N ALA A 601 3.45 -6.89 -25.91
CA ALA A 601 4.85 -6.86 -26.31
C ALA A 601 5.75 -7.13 -25.09
N PHE A 602 7.00 -7.50 -25.32
CA PHE A 602 7.97 -7.64 -24.22
C PHE A 602 8.20 -6.28 -23.53
N VAL A 603 8.42 -6.28 -22.21
CA VAL A 603 8.67 -5.04 -21.46
C VAL A 603 10.15 -4.68 -21.58
N GLU A 604 10.44 -3.61 -22.32
CA GLU A 604 11.81 -3.22 -22.67
C GLU A 604 12.22 -1.94 -21.94
N THR A 605 13.24 -2.04 -21.08
CA THR A 605 13.76 -0.97 -20.23
C THR A 605 14.68 -0.01 -21.00
N ILE A 606 14.17 0.59 -22.07
CA ILE A 606 14.92 1.48 -22.97
C ILE A 606 14.74 2.93 -22.53
N ARG A 607 15.82 3.58 -22.10
CA ARG A 607 15.82 4.99 -21.72
C ARG A 607 16.20 5.86 -22.92
N LEU A 608 15.55 7.01 -23.09
CA LEU A 608 15.71 7.88 -24.26
C LEU A 608 17.06 8.62 -24.33
N MET A 609 17.80 8.63 -23.22
CA MET A 609 19.19 9.13 -23.14
C MET A 609 20.23 8.02 -23.42
N ASP A 610 19.81 6.77 -23.64
CA ASP A 610 20.70 5.66 -24.01
C ASP A 610 20.83 5.56 -25.53
N ASP A 611 21.83 6.26 -26.05
CA ASP A 611 22.08 6.41 -27.47
C ASP A 611 22.58 5.11 -28.14
N GLU A 612 22.95 4.07 -27.37
CA GLU A 612 23.29 2.73 -27.91
C GLU A 612 22.04 1.84 -27.99
N LEU A 613 21.26 1.75 -26.91
CA LEU A 613 19.99 1.01 -26.90
C LEU A 613 18.97 1.57 -27.89
N LEU A 614 18.97 2.89 -28.15
CA LEU A 614 18.17 3.48 -29.22
C LEU A 614 18.63 3.05 -30.62
N LYS A 615 19.94 3.02 -30.89
CA LYS A 615 20.50 2.54 -32.18
C LYS A 615 20.31 1.04 -32.40
N ALA A 616 20.14 0.27 -31.32
CA ALA A 616 19.81 -1.15 -31.38
C ALA A 616 18.33 -1.44 -31.75
N GLN A 617 17.46 -0.42 -31.81
CA GLN A 617 16.06 -0.59 -32.22
C GLN A 617 15.94 -0.76 -33.74
N THR A 618 15.00 -1.60 -34.18
CA THR A 618 14.79 -1.89 -35.60
C THR A 618 13.31 -2.12 -35.93
N LYS A 619 13.03 -2.37 -37.20
CA LYS A 619 11.72 -2.72 -37.77
C LYS A 619 11.91 -3.87 -38.76
N GLU A 620 10.85 -4.51 -39.22
CA GLU A 620 10.91 -5.65 -40.16
C GLU A 620 11.54 -5.30 -41.52
N ASN A 621 11.60 -4.00 -41.84
CA ASN A 621 12.24 -3.43 -43.03
C ASN A 621 13.57 -2.71 -42.71
N GLY A 622 14.05 -2.73 -41.47
CA GLY A 622 15.28 -2.08 -41.05
C GLY A 622 16.52 -2.94 -41.33
N ASP A 623 17.67 -2.29 -41.57
CA ASP A 623 18.90 -2.95 -42.00
C ASP A 623 19.41 -4.00 -41.00
N VAL A 624 19.29 -3.74 -39.69
CA VAL A 624 19.68 -4.69 -38.62
C VAL A 624 18.85 -5.97 -38.69
N PHE A 625 17.52 -5.86 -38.87
CA PHE A 625 16.64 -7.02 -39.02
C PHE A 625 16.92 -7.77 -40.32
N MET A 626 17.14 -7.05 -41.43
CA MET A 626 17.44 -7.66 -42.73
C MET A 626 18.81 -8.35 -42.75
N TRP A 627 19.80 -7.82 -42.03
CA TRP A 627 21.10 -8.45 -41.81
C TRP A 627 20.99 -9.70 -40.91
N LEU A 628 20.26 -9.63 -39.79
CA LEU A 628 19.98 -10.80 -38.95
C LEU A 628 19.27 -11.91 -39.76
N LYS A 629 18.31 -11.54 -40.60
CA LYS A 629 17.59 -12.45 -41.50
C LYS A 629 18.50 -13.06 -42.57
N HIS A 630 19.47 -12.31 -43.09
CA HIS A 630 20.49 -12.82 -44.03
C HIS A 630 21.44 -13.83 -43.36
N GLU A 631 21.95 -13.54 -42.16
CA GLU A 631 22.80 -14.51 -41.46
C GLU A 631 22.00 -15.74 -41.00
N ALA A 632 20.73 -15.56 -40.62
CA ALA A 632 19.82 -16.66 -40.30
C ALA A 632 19.51 -17.56 -41.53
N THR A 633 19.34 -17.01 -42.74
CA THR A 633 19.21 -17.85 -43.95
C THR A 633 20.47 -18.64 -44.26
N ARG A 634 21.66 -18.13 -43.92
CA ARG A 634 22.97 -18.77 -44.09
C ARG A 634 23.34 -19.83 -43.04
N GLY A 635 22.45 -20.12 -42.08
CA GLY A 635 22.68 -21.16 -41.07
C GLY A 635 23.41 -20.68 -39.80
N ASN A 636 23.54 -19.37 -39.58
CA ASN A 636 24.13 -18.84 -38.35
C ASN A 636 23.16 -19.06 -37.17
N ALA A 637 23.52 -19.97 -36.25
CA ALA A 637 22.68 -20.37 -35.11
C ALA A 637 22.25 -19.18 -34.23
N ALA A 638 23.17 -18.28 -33.88
CA ALA A 638 22.86 -17.12 -33.05
C ALA A 638 21.90 -16.15 -33.76
N ALA A 639 22.03 -15.99 -35.09
CA ALA A 639 21.10 -15.19 -35.88
C ALA A 639 19.72 -15.86 -36.00
N GLN A 640 19.66 -17.18 -36.21
CA GLN A 640 18.40 -17.95 -36.24
C GLN A 640 17.68 -17.88 -34.89
N GLN A 641 18.40 -18.07 -33.77
CA GLN A 641 17.86 -17.96 -32.42
C GLN A 641 17.34 -16.55 -32.14
N ARG A 642 18.16 -15.51 -32.36
CA ARG A 642 17.76 -14.11 -32.09
C ARG A 642 16.56 -13.69 -32.93
N LEU A 643 16.53 -14.07 -34.21
CA LEU A 643 15.40 -13.78 -35.10
C LEU A 643 14.12 -14.50 -34.66
N ALA A 644 14.22 -15.77 -34.25
CA ALA A 644 13.10 -16.53 -33.70
C ALA A 644 12.58 -15.90 -32.39
N GLN A 645 13.47 -15.51 -31.48
CA GLN A 645 13.11 -14.89 -30.20
C GLN A 645 12.48 -13.50 -30.39
N MET A 646 13.04 -12.66 -31.27
CA MET A 646 12.47 -11.36 -31.64
C MET A 646 11.05 -11.49 -32.22
N LEU A 647 10.84 -12.44 -33.14
CA LEU A 647 9.52 -12.67 -33.75
C LEU A 647 8.53 -13.34 -32.78
N PHE A 648 8.97 -14.22 -31.88
CA PHE A 648 8.07 -14.91 -30.95
C PHE A 648 7.54 -13.99 -29.83
N TRP A 649 8.38 -13.07 -29.34
CA TRP A 649 8.05 -12.18 -28.21
C TRP A 649 7.71 -10.75 -28.61
N GLY A 650 8.05 -10.32 -29.83
CA GLY A 650 7.88 -8.93 -30.27
C GLY A 650 8.88 -7.99 -29.60
N GLN A 651 10.17 -8.19 -29.88
CA GLN A 651 11.29 -7.47 -29.24
C GLN A 651 12.06 -6.59 -30.24
N GLN A 652 12.78 -5.58 -29.72
CA GLN A 652 13.65 -4.66 -30.44
C GLN A 652 12.95 -3.88 -31.57
N GLY A 653 11.63 -3.65 -31.42
CA GLY A 653 10.79 -2.89 -32.34
C GLY A 653 10.08 -3.73 -33.41
N VAL A 654 10.33 -5.04 -33.46
CA VAL A 654 9.66 -5.98 -34.38
C VAL A 654 8.33 -6.48 -33.79
N ALA A 655 7.30 -6.57 -34.64
CA ALA A 655 6.00 -7.10 -34.29
C ALA A 655 6.00 -8.62 -34.09
N LYS A 656 5.16 -9.09 -33.18
CA LYS A 656 5.01 -10.50 -32.83
C LYS A 656 4.45 -11.32 -34.00
N ASN A 657 5.23 -12.29 -34.48
CA ASN A 657 4.88 -13.25 -35.53
C ASN A 657 5.33 -14.65 -35.08
N PRO A 658 4.53 -15.34 -34.24
CA PRO A 658 4.92 -16.63 -33.67
C PRO A 658 5.00 -17.73 -34.73
N GLU A 659 4.20 -17.67 -35.80
CA GLU A 659 4.26 -18.62 -36.91
C GLU A 659 5.64 -18.61 -37.58
N ALA A 660 6.12 -17.43 -38.00
CA ALA A 660 7.45 -17.29 -38.60
C ALA A 660 8.57 -17.61 -37.59
N ALA A 661 8.40 -17.28 -36.31
CA ALA A 661 9.35 -17.67 -35.27
C ALA A 661 9.50 -19.20 -35.16
N ILE A 662 8.39 -19.94 -35.25
CA ILE A 662 8.39 -21.41 -35.16
C ILE A 662 9.07 -22.04 -36.38
N GLU A 663 8.95 -21.46 -37.58
CA GLU A 663 9.74 -21.89 -38.74
C GLU A 663 11.25 -21.74 -38.47
N TRP A 664 11.68 -20.63 -37.85
CA TRP A 664 13.08 -20.42 -37.49
C TRP A 664 13.58 -21.34 -36.37
N TYR A 665 12.79 -21.56 -35.31
CA TYR A 665 13.11 -22.55 -34.26
C TYR A 665 13.23 -23.97 -34.86
N ALA A 666 12.27 -24.38 -35.70
CA ALA A 666 12.28 -25.70 -36.35
C ALA A 666 13.49 -25.88 -37.27
N LYS A 667 13.81 -24.87 -38.08
CA LYS A 667 14.97 -24.85 -38.97
C LYS A 667 16.27 -24.95 -38.17
N GLY A 668 16.45 -24.10 -37.16
CA GLY A 668 17.66 -24.07 -36.34
C GLY A 668 17.91 -25.34 -35.54
N ALA A 669 16.86 -25.94 -34.98
CA ALA A 669 16.93 -27.22 -34.27
C ALA A 669 17.39 -28.40 -35.17
N ILE A 670 17.19 -28.30 -36.49
CA ILE A 670 17.60 -29.28 -37.48
C ILE A 670 19.00 -28.99 -38.03
N GLU A 671 19.29 -27.73 -38.41
CA GLU A 671 20.51 -27.36 -39.14
C GLU A 671 21.76 -27.20 -38.26
N THR A 672 21.61 -26.65 -37.06
CA THR A 672 22.75 -26.10 -36.30
C THR A 672 23.25 -26.99 -35.16
N GLU A 673 22.44 -27.98 -34.79
CA GLU A 673 22.54 -28.72 -33.53
C GLU A 673 22.65 -27.89 -32.22
N ASP A 674 22.30 -26.60 -32.25
CA ASP A 674 22.34 -25.75 -31.07
C ASP A 674 21.33 -26.23 -30.00
N PRO A 675 21.75 -26.38 -28.72
CA PRO A 675 20.87 -26.92 -27.69
C PRO A 675 19.69 -26.01 -27.34
N VAL A 676 19.82 -24.69 -27.45
CA VAL A 676 18.76 -23.72 -27.13
C VAL A 676 17.68 -23.77 -28.21
N LEU A 677 18.06 -23.72 -29.49
CA LEU A 677 17.14 -23.89 -30.62
C LEU A 677 16.42 -25.25 -30.59
N ILE A 678 17.12 -26.34 -30.25
CA ILE A 678 16.52 -27.66 -30.05
C ILE A 678 15.50 -27.65 -28.89
N TYR A 679 15.81 -26.97 -27.79
CA TYR A 679 14.95 -26.86 -26.61
C TYR A 679 13.70 -26.00 -26.88
N ASP A 680 13.85 -24.81 -27.45
CA ASP A 680 12.74 -23.89 -27.73
C ASP A 680 11.73 -24.56 -28.69
N TYR A 681 12.22 -25.24 -29.73
CA TYR A 681 11.35 -26.01 -30.63
C TYR A 681 10.69 -27.22 -29.93
N ALA A 682 11.37 -27.88 -29.00
CA ALA A 682 10.77 -28.94 -28.19
C ALA A 682 9.64 -28.41 -27.26
N ILE A 683 9.82 -27.24 -26.64
CA ILE A 683 8.79 -26.58 -25.83
C ILE A 683 7.58 -26.19 -26.69
N VAL A 684 7.80 -25.60 -27.87
CA VAL A 684 6.74 -25.31 -28.86
C VAL A 684 5.93 -26.57 -29.20
N LEU A 685 6.60 -27.70 -29.47
CA LEU A 685 5.95 -28.97 -29.81
C LEU A 685 5.26 -29.67 -28.62
N PHE A 686 5.70 -29.44 -27.37
CA PHE A 686 4.99 -29.87 -26.16
C PHE A 686 3.75 -29.02 -25.88
N LYS A 687 3.90 -27.68 -25.87
CA LYS A 687 2.83 -26.72 -25.57
C LYS A 687 1.78 -26.64 -26.67
N GLY A 688 2.15 -26.92 -27.93
CA GLY A 688 1.26 -26.79 -29.08
C GLY A 688 0.97 -25.34 -29.43
N GLN A 689 1.95 -24.47 -29.19
CA GLN A 689 1.89 -23.04 -29.48
C GLN A 689 2.19 -22.84 -30.97
N GLY A 690 1.24 -22.29 -31.73
CA GLY A 690 1.31 -22.10 -33.19
C GLY A 690 1.28 -23.38 -34.04
N VAL A 691 1.65 -24.55 -33.49
CA VAL A 691 1.72 -25.84 -34.20
C VAL A 691 1.02 -26.98 -33.46
N LYS A 692 0.69 -28.04 -34.19
CA LYS A 692 0.08 -29.26 -33.62
C LYS A 692 1.06 -29.96 -32.67
N LYS A 693 0.60 -30.25 -31.44
CA LYS A 693 1.39 -30.97 -30.41
C LYS A 693 2.00 -32.27 -30.95
N ASN A 694 3.30 -32.46 -30.73
CA ASN A 694 4.02 -33.68 -31.07
C ASN A 694 4.94 -34.12 -29.91
N ILE A 695 4.32 -34.72 -28.89
CA ILE A 695 4.95 -35.16 -27.63
C ILE A 695 6.13 -36.12 -27.87
N LYS A 696 6.10 -36.93 -28.96
CA LYS A 696 7.20 -37.84 -29.29
C LYS A 696 8.43 -37.07 -29.77
N LEU A 697 8.28 -36.25 -30.82
CA LEU A 697 9.39 -35.46 -31.37
C LEU A 697 9.92 -34.46 -30.33
N ALA A 698 9.03 -33.83 -29.57
CA ALA A 698 9.39 -32.96 -28.46
C ALA A 698 10.27 -33.67 -27.42
N LEU A 699 9.95 -34.91 -27.03
CA LEU A 699 10.78 -35.70 -26.11
C LEU A 699 12.13 -36.10 -26.71
N GLU A 700 12.18 -36.41 -28.00
CA GLU A 700 13.43 -36.78 -28.71
C GLU A 700 14.38 -35.58 -28.81
N LEU A 701 13.85 -34.39 -29.14
CA LEU A 701 14.59 -33.11 -29.12
C LEU A 701 15.00 -32.72 -27.70
N MET A 702 14.09 -32.78 -26.71
CA MET A 702 14.37 -32.45 -25.31
C MET A 702 15.51 -33.31 -24.74
N LYS A 703 15.56 -34.60 -25.09
CA LYS A 703 16.69 -35.47 -24.76
C LYS A 703 17.99 -35.07 -25.46
N LYS A 704 17.94 -34.62 -26.72
CA LYS A 704 19.12 -34.13 -27.45
C LYS A 704 19.70 -32.86 -26.83
N ALA A 705 18.86 -31.89 -26.44
CA ALA A 705 19.29 -30.68 -25.73
C ALA A 705 19.83 -30.99 -24.33
N ALA A 706 19.16 -31.86 -23.56
CA ALA A 706 19.63 -32.28 -22.25
C ALA A 706 20.97 -33.05 -22.32
N ALA A 707 21.18 -33.88 -23.34
CA ALA A 707 22.45 -34.57 -23.58
C ALA A 707 23.59 -33.63 -24.01
N LYS A 708 23.28 -32.43 -24.52
CA LYS A 708 24.22 -31.33 -24.76
C LYS A 708 24.42 -30.43 -23.52
N GLY A 709 23.86 -30.81 -22.36
CA GLY A 709 24.09 -30.15 -21.08
C GLY A 709 23.17 -28.97 -20.75
N LEU A 710 22.13 -28.68 -21.54
CA LEU A 710 21.27 -27.52 -21.31
C LEU A 710 20.39 -27.70 -20.05
N PRO A 711 20.52 -26.88 -19.00
CA PRO A 711 19.79 -27.06 -17.73
C PRO A 711 18.27 -27.03 -17.89
N GLN A 712 17.76 -26.11 -18.72
CA GLN A 712 16.35 -25.97 -19.06
C GLN A 712 15.79 -27.25 -19.69
N ALA A 713 16.59 -27.96 -20.50
CA ALA A 713 16.16 -29.21 -21.11
C ALA A 713 16.14 -30.38 -20.12
N VAL A 714 17.07 -30.41 -19.15
CA VAL A 714 17.03 -31.39 -18.05
C VAL A 714 15.77 -31.17 -17.19
N ASN A 715 15.42 -29.92 -16.89
CA ASN A 715 14.15 -29.56 -16.27
C ASN A 715 12.93 -29.99 -17.10
N GLY A 716 12.96 -29.77 -18.43
CA GLY A 716 11.93 -30.24 -19.36
C GLY A 716 11.72 -31.77 -19.35
N LEU A 717 12.77 -32.56 -19.12
CA LEU A 717 12.64 -34.00 -18.89
C LEU A 717 11.95 -34.30 -17.55
N GLY A 718 12.25 -33.56 -16.49
CA GLY A 718 11.55 -33.66 -15.21
C GLY A 718 10.05 -33.40 -15.35
N TRP A 719 9.71 -32.29 -16.00
CA TRP A 719 8.32 -31.91 -16.33
C TRP A 719 7.61 -32.96 -17.19
N TYR A 720 8.29 -33.57 -18.15
CA TYR A 720 7.74 -34.69 -18.93
C TYR A 720 7.39 -35.90 -18.05
N TYR A 721 8.29 -36.30 -17.14
CA TYR A 721 8.05 -37.45 -16.25
C TYR A 721 6.94 -37.19 -15.23
N HIS A 722 6.81 -35.95 -14.73
CA HIS A 722 5.68 -35.53 -13.90
C HIS A 722 4.36 -35.61 -14.67
N ASN A 723 4.21 -34.86 -15.78
CA ASN A 723 2.92 -34.67 -16.45
C ASN A 723 2.46 -35.89 -17.27
N PHE A 724 3.34 -36.47 -18.10
CA PHE A 724 2.96 -37.52 -19.05
C PHE A 724 3.19 -38.95 -18.55
N LYS A 725 3.93 -39.12 -17.46
CA LYS A 725 4.22 -40.45 -16.88
C LYS A 725 3.82 -40.60 -15.41
N LYS A 726 3.57 -39.51 -14.69
CA LYS A 726 3.33 -39.51 -13.23
C LYS A 726 4.43 -40.25 -12.45
N ASP A 727 5.65 -40.21 -12.98
CA ASP A 727 6.84 -40.83 -12.41
C ASP A 727 7.61 -39.78 -11.61
N TYR A 728 7.08 -39.45 -10.42
CA TYR A 728 7.64 -38.42 -9.57
C TYR A 728 9.09 -38.72 -9.14
N ARG A 729 9.49 -40.00 -9.12
CA ARG A 729 10.88 -40.42 -8.83
C ARG A 729 11.83 -40.00 -9.95
N LYS A 730 11.46 -40.18 -11.22
CA LYS A 730 12.26 -39.65 -12.34
C LYS A 730 12.14 -38.13 -12.45
N ALA A 731 10.98 -37.55 -12.18
CA ALA A 731 10.79 -36.10 -12.19
C ALA A 731 11.74 -35.40 -11.20
N ALA A 732 11.69 -35.78 -9.92
CA ALA A 732 12.57 -35.24 -8.88
C ALA A 732 14.06 -35.48 -9.20
N LYS A 733 14.44 -36.66 -9.71
CA LYS A 733 15.83 -36.92 -10.13
C LYS A 733 16.31 -35.95 -11.22
N HIS A 734 15.49 -35.70 -12.23
CA HIS A 734 15.86 -34.76 -13.30
C HIS A 734 15.86 -33.31 -12.81
N TRP A 735 14.93 -32.92 -11.93
CA TRP A 735 14.92 -31.58 -11.36
C TRP A 735 16.09 -31.31 -10.40
N LEU A 736 16.53 -32.28 -9.60
CA LEU A 736 17.76 -32.13 -8.80
C LEU A 736 18.98 -31.87 -9.69
N ILE A 737 19.17 -32.64 -10.76
CA ILE A 737 20.28 -32.42 -11.71
C ILE A 737 20.16 -31.05 -12.40
N ALA A 738 18.94 -30.59 -12.71
CA ALA A 738 18.74 -29.27 -13.30
C ALA A 738 19.00 -28.13 -12.29
N GLU A 739 18.72 -28.32 -11.01
CA GLU A 739 19.00 -27.38 -9.92
C GLU A 739 20.50 -27.29 -9.60
N GLU A 740 21.21 -28.43 -9.57
CA GLU A 740 22.69 -28.49 -9.54
C GLU A 740 23.34 -27.77 -10.72
N LEU A 741 22.64 -27.67 -11.86
CA LEU A 741 23.02 -26.93 -13.06
C LEU A 741 22.44 -25.50 -13.11
N GLY A 742 21.88 -24.99 -12.02
CA GLY A 742 21.43 -23.60 -11.88
C GLY A 742 20.08 -23.24 -12.53
N ASN A 743 19.24 -24.22 -12.89
CA ASN A 743 17.91 -23.94 -13.44
C ASN A 743 16.89 -23.56 -12.33
N PRO A 744 16.26 -22.37 -12.39
CA PRO A 744 15.35 -21.91 -11.34
C PRO A 744 13.97 -22.58 -11.41
N ASP A 745 13.49 -22.95 -12.61
CA ASP A 745 12.23 -23.68 -12.77
C ASP A 745 12.29 -25.07 -12.10
N ALA A 746 13.47 -25.71 -12.10
CA ALA A 746 13.69 -26.97 -11.39
C ALA A 746 13.59 -26.80 -9.87
N SER A 747 14.13 -25.70 -9.32
CA SER A 747 13.92 -25.33 -7.92
C SER A 747 12.43 -25.15 -7.61
N TYR A 748 11.69 -24.40 -8.44
CA TYR A 748 10.25 -24.23 -8.27
C TYR A 748 9.49 -25.56 -8.31
N ASN A 749 9.77 -26.41 -9.29
CA ASN A 749 9.14 -27.72 -9.44
C ASN A 749 9.45 -28.68 -8.26
N LEU A 750 10.66 -28.64 -7.69
CA LEU A 750 10.99 -29.36 -6.46
C LEU A 750 10.17 -28.82 -5.28
N GLY A 751 10.05 -27.50 -5.16
CA GLY A 751 9.20 -26.84 -4.17
C GLY A 751 7.73 -27.31 -4.24
N VAL A 752 7.16 -27.40 -5.45
CA VAL A 752 5.81 -27.94 -5.66
C VAL A 752 5.68 -29.39 -5.19
N LEU A 753 6.65 -30.28 -5.49
CA LEU A 753 6.60 -31.67 -5.00
C LEU A 753 6.55 -31.77 -3.47
N TYR A 754 7.26 -30.88 -2.75
CA TYR A 754 7.22 -30.82 -1.29
C TYR A 754 5.93 -30.17 -0.75
N LEU A 755 5.41 -29.14 -1.42
CA LEU A 755 4.17 -28.46 -1.04
C LEU A 755 2.95 -29.37 -1.20
N ASP A 756 2.88 -30.13 -2.30
CA ASP A 756 1.80 -31.08 -2.57
C ASP A 756 1.91 -32.37 -1.74
N GLY A 757 3.10 -32.69 -1.23
CA GLY A 757 3.37 -33.90 -0.44
C GLY A 757 3.56 -35.16 -1.27
N ILE A 758 4.02 -35.00 -2.53
CA ILE A 758 4.25 -36.08 -3.50
C ILE A 758 5.75 -36.32 -3.77
N TYR A 759 6.63 -35.68 -2.99
CA TYR A 759 8.08 -35.84 -3.12
C TYR A 759 8.52 -37.30 -2.82
N PRO A 760 9.35 -37.93 -3.67
CA PRO A 760 9.71 -39.35 -3.53
C PRO A 760 10.41 -39.68 -2.21
N GLY A 761 9.75 -40.46 -1.35
CA GLY A 761 10.31 -40.98 -0.10
C GLY A 761 10.14 -40.07 1.12
N VAL A 762 9.46 -38.93 0.98
CA VAL A 762 9.07 -38.06 2.10
C VAL A 762 7.56 -38.18 2.30
N PRO A 763 7.07 -38.55 3.50
CA PRO A 763 5.63 -38.69 3.75
C PRO A 763 5.00 -37.33 4.05
N GLY A 764 3.97 -36.95 3.28
CA GLY A 764 3.19 -35.75 3.51
C GLY A 764 3.84 -34.45 3.01
N ARG A 765 3.15 -33.33 3.27
CA ARG A 765 3.56 -31.99 2.83
C ARG A 765 4.67 -31.42 3.70
N ASN A 766 5.56 -30.61 3.12
CA ASN A 766 6.58 -29.87 3.86
C ASN A 766 6.70 -28.44 3.30
N GLN A 767 5.97 -27.50 3.92
CA GLN A 767 5.93 -26.09 3.51
C GLN A 767 7.30 -25.41 3.66
N THR A 768 8.03 -25.63 4.75
CA THR A 768 9.33 -24.98 5.02
C THR A 768 10.38 -25.35 3.97
N VAL A 769 10.47 -26.64 3.60
CA VAL A 769 11.37 -27.08 2.52
C VAL A 769 10.90 -26.54 1.16
N ALA A 770 9.59 -26.53 0.89
CA ALA A 770 9.05 -25.93 -0.32
C ALA A 770 9.39 -24.44 -0.45
N ALA A 771 9.27 -23.67 0.63
CA ALA A 771 9.55 -22.24 0.67
C ALA A 771 11.02 -21.92 0.37
N ARG A 772 11.97 -22.70 0.89
CA ARG A 772 13.40 -22.58 0.54
C ARG A 772 13.67 -22.84 -0.95
N TYR A 773 12.98 -23.82 -1.54
CA TYR A 773 13.05 -24.09 -2.98
C TYR A 773 12.41 -22.97 -3.82
N PHE A 774 11.28 -22.40 -3.38
CA PHE A 774 10.68 -21.23 -4.04
C PHE A 774 11.58 -19.99 -3.94
N TYR A 775 12.28 -19.79 -2.83
CA TYR A 775 13.25 -18.70 -2.67
C TYR A 775 14.47 -18.87 -3.56
N LYS A 776 15.06 -20.07 -3.66
CA LYS A 776 16.08 -20.40 -4.67
C LYS A 776 15.60 -20.10 -6.09
N ALA A 777 14.37 -20.50 -6.42
CA ALA A 777 13.77 -20.24 -7.73
C ALA A 777 13.62 -18.72 -7.99
N ALA A 778 13.18 -17.96 -6.98
CA ALA A 778 13.03 -16.50 -7.05
C ALA A 778 14.37 -15.77 -7.20
N GLN A 779 15.42 -16.20 -6.50
CA GLN A 779 16.79 -15.70 -6.67
C GLN A 779 17.30 -15.89 -8.10
N GLY A 780 16.92 -16.99 -8.77
CA GLY A 780 17.16 -17.22 -10.20
C GLY A 780 16.10 -16.62 -11.13
N GLY A 781 15.17 -15.79 -10.64
CA GLY A 781 14.21 -15.05 -11.45
C GLY A 781 12.87 -15.74 -11.78
N HIS A 782 12.55 -16.88 -11.18
CA HIS A 782 11.31 -17.62 -11.46
C HIS A 782 10.05 -16.90 -10.95
N ILE A 783 9.17 -16.51 -11.87
CA ILE A 783 7.98 -15.67 -11.60
C ILE A 783 7.11 -16.26 -10.48
N GLU A 784 6.66 -17.50 -10.58
CA GLU A 784 5.81 -18.13 -9.56
C GLU A 784 6.57 -18.45 -8.26
N GLY A 785 7.91 -18.49 -8.29
CA GLY A 785 8.72 -18.62 -7.08
C GLY A 785 8.71 -17.32 -6.29
N THR A 786 8.95 -16.22 -6.99
CA THR A 786 8.86 -14.85 -6.47
C THR A 786 7.45 -14.55 -5.93
N LEU A 787 6.37 -14.98 -6.60
CA LEU A 787 4.99 -14.88 -6.09
C LEU A 787 4.76 -15.65 -4.78
N ARG A 788 5.33 -16.86 -4.64
CA ARG A 788 5.20 -17.64 -3.40
C ARG A 788 5.92 -16.95 -2.25
N CYS A 789 7.13 -16.44 -2.50
CA CYS A 789 7.89 -15.71 -1.49
C CYS A 789 7.27 -14.35 -1.12
N SER A 790 6.69 -13.61 -2.06
CA SER A 790 5.96 -12.36 -1.72
C SER A 790 4.75 -12.64 -0.82
N LEU A 791 4.05 -13.76 -1.05
CA LEU A 791 2.99 -14.23 -0.15
C LEU A 791 3.52 -14.60 1.24
N TYR A 792 4.67 -15.28 1.33
CA TYR A 792 5.27 -15.62 2.63
C TYR A 792 5.74 -14.39 3.41
N TYR A 793 6.29 -13.38 2.74
CA TYR A 793 6.69 -12.14 3.38
C TYR A 793 5.50 -11.31 3.89
N ILE A 794 4.34 -11.27 3.19
CA ILE A 794 3.19 -10.50 3.68
C ILE A 794 2.46 -11.20 4.87
N THR A 795 2.41 -12.54 4.89
CA THR A 795 1.76 -13.29 5.99
C THR A 795 2.69 -13.49 7.19
N GLY A 796 4.00 -13.65 6.97
CA GLY A 796 4.98 -13.89 8.03
C GLY A 796 4.63 -15.11 8.89
N ASN A 797 4.23 -16.22 8.25
CA ASN A 797 3.80 -17.46 8.91
C ASN A 797 4.92 -18.52 9.05
N MET A 798 6.16 -18.23 8.65
CA MET A 798 7.29 -19.16 8.75
C MET A 798 8.52 -18.48 9.33
N GLU A 799 9.29 -19.22 10.15
CA GLU A 799 10.52 -18.74 10.79
C GLU A 799 11.59 -18.29 9.77
N ASP A 800 11.75 -19.03 8.65
CA ASP A 800 12.64 -18.65 7.54
C ASP A 800 12.16 -17.39 6.76
N PHE A 801 10.92 -16.95 6.95
CA PHE A 801 10.27 -15.83 6.23
C PHE A 801 9.51 -14.93 7.21
N PRO A 802 10.22 -14.12 8.03
CA PRO A 802 9.60 -13.13 8.91
C PRO A 802 8.75 -12.13 8.10
N ARG A 803 7.75 -11.53 8.75
CA ARG A 803 6.83 -10.60 8.09
C ARG A 803 7.57 -9.36 7.58
N ASP A 804 7.43 -9.09 6.29
CA ASP A 804 8.08 -7.97 5.60
C ASP A 804 7.18 -7.46 4.46
N PRO A 805 6.24 -6.54 4.74
CA PRO A 805 5.33 -6.01 3.72
C PRO A 805 6.06 -5.27 2.59
N GLU A 806 7.22 -4.66 2.86
CA GLU A 806 7.98 -3.92 1.85
C GLU A 806 8.62 -4.87 0.83
N LYS A 807 9.31 -5.92 1.29
CA LYS A 807 9.82 -6.98 0.40
C LYS A 807 8.68 -7.66 -0.36
N ALA A 808 7.53 -7.90 0.29
CA ALA A 808 6.36 -8.45 -0.39
C ALA A 808 5.87 -7.55 -1.54
N VAL A 809 5.79 -6.23 -1.34
CA VAL A 809 5.45 -5.25 -2.39
C VAL A 809 6.51 -5.23 -3.48
N ILE A 810 7.81 -5.12 -3.14
CA ILE A 810 8.91 -5.07 -4.12
C ILE A 810 8.90 -6.32 -5.02
N TRP A 811 8.70 -7.51 -4.43
CA TRP A 811 8.70 -8.77 -5.17
C TRP A 811 7.45 -8.90 -6.07
N ALA A 812 6.27 -8.50 -5.58
CA ALA A 812 5.05 -8.47 -6.39
C ALA A 812 5.12 -7.43 -7.53
N LYS A 813 5.60 -6.21 -7.24
CA LYS A 813 5.84 -5.13 -8.20
C LYS A 813 6.76 -5.60 -9.33
N HIS A 814 7.92 -6.18 -9.01
CA HIS A 814 8.89 -6.67 -10.00
C HIS A 814 8.31 -7.72 -10.97
N ILE A 815 7.26 -8.44 -10.58
CA ILE A 815 6.52 -9.33 -11.48
C ILE A 815 5.46 -8.56 -12.27
N ALA A 816 4.65 -7.72 -11.63
CA ALA A 816 3.63 -6.91 -12.29
C ALA A 816 4.22 -5.97 -13.37
N GLU A 817 5.46 -5.51 -13.19
CA GLU A 817 6.21 -4.73 -14.19
C GLU A 817 6.56 -5.51 -15.45
N LYS A 818 6.53 -6.86 -15.44
CA LYS A 818 6.79 -7.72 -16.62
C LYS A 818 5.54 -7.97 -17.48
N ASN A 819 4.44 -7.29 -17.17
CA ASN A 819 3.15 -7.38 -17.84
C ASN A 819 3.21 -6.97 -19.33
N GLY A 820 2.88 -7.89 -20.24
CA GLY A 820 2.98 -7.65 -21.69
C GLY A 820 2.10 -6.52 -22.22
N TYR A 821 1.00 -6.19 -21.53
CA TYR A 821 0.14 -5.05 -21.90
C TYR A 821 0.80 -3.70 -21.58
N LEU A 822 1.55 -3.62 -20.46
CA LEU A 822 2.40 -2.47 -20.16
C LEU A 822 3.53 -2.34 -21.19
N GLY A 823 4.17 -3.47 -21.54
CA GLY A 823 5.20 -3.53 -22.58
C GLY A 823 4.70 -2.98 -23.91
N HIS A 824 3.46 -3.29 -24.30
CA HIS A 824 2.82 -2.72 -25.50
C HIS A 824 2.68 -1.20 -25.44
N VAL A 825 2.28 -0.61 -24.31
CA VAL A 825 2.16 0.85 -24.14
C VAL A 825 3.53 1.53 -24.21
N ILE A 826 4.55 0.99 -23.52
CA ILE A 826 5.92 1.52 -23.53
C ILE A 826 6.52 1.43 -24.95
N ARG A 827 6.36 0.29 -25.63
CA ARG A 827 6.80 0.09 -27.02
C ARG A 827 6.08 1.05 -27.98
N LYS A 828 4.79 1.33 -27.78
CA LYS A 828 4.08 2.34 -28.58
C LYS A 828 4.62 3.76 -28.33
N ALA A 829 4.93 4.12 -27.09
CA ALA A 829 5.55 5.40 -26.73
C ALA A 829 6.92 5.59 -27.38
N LEU A 830 7.78 4.55 -27.31
CA LEU A 830 9.11 4.54 -27.92
C LEU A 830 9.05 4.61 -29.45
N ASN A 831 8.16 3.85 -30.09
CA ASN A 831 7.99 3.90 -31.53
C ASN A 831 7.51 5.29 -31.99
N ALA A 832 6.58 5.93 -31.25
CA ALA A 832 6.15 7.29 -31.52
C ALA A 832 7.29 8.32 -31.35
N TYR A 833 8.19 8.14 -30.38
CA TYR A 833 9.39 8.98 -30.22
C TYR A 833 10.34 8.83 -31.41
N LEU A 834 10.66 7.59 -31.81
CA LEU A 834 11.51 7.28 -32.97
C LEU A 834 10.94 7.79 -34.30
N GLU A 835 9.61 7.94 -34.39
CA GLU A 835 8.90 8.53 -35.53
C GLU A 835 8.71 10.05 -35.42
N LEU A 836 9.29 10.69 -34.41
CA LEU A 836 9.17 12.13 -34.09
C LEU A 836 7.71 12.58 -33.86
N SER A 837 6.82 11.65 -33.48
CA SER A 837 5.44 11.90 -33.05
C SER A 837 5.39 12.27 -31.56
N TRP A 838 6.02 13.40 -31.22
CA TRP A 838 6.22 13.86 -29.83
C TRP A 838 4.92 13.92 -29.00
N HIS A 839 3.79 14.25 -29.62
CA HIS A 839 2.46 14.27 -29.00
C HIS A 839 2.01 12.87 -28.55
N GLU A 840 2.23 11.87 -29.40
CA GLU A 840 1.83 10.49 -29.11
C GLU A 840 2.82 9.80 -28.17
N ALA A 841 4.11 10.12 -28.27
CA ALA A 841 5.13 9.70 -27.31
C ALA A 841 4.80 10.22 -25.89
N LEU A 842 4.49 11.52 -25.75
CA LEU A 842 4.06 12.13 -24.49
C LEU A 842 2.84 11.42 -23.90
N LEU A 843 1.81 11.16 -24.72
CA LEU A 843 0.57 10.49 -24.29
C LEU A 843 0.81 9.06 -23.76
N HIS A 844 1.65 8.26 -24.42
CA HIS A 844 1.87 6.87 -23.99
C HIS A 844 2.91 6.77 -22.87
N TYR A 845 3.91 7.65 -22.82
CA TYR A 845 4.82 7.70 -21.67
C TYR A 845 4.13 8.21 -20.40
N ILE A 846 3.20 9.17 -20.45
CA ILE A 846 2.47 9.60 -19.23
C ILE A 846 1.53 8.51 -18.68
N LEU A 847 0.89 7.75 -19.56
CA LEU A 847 0.10 6.57 -19.18
C LEU A 847 0.95 5.45 -18.54
N ALA A 848 2.23 5.34 -18.86
CA ALA A 848 3.15 4.36 -18.26
C ALA A 848 3.94 4.91 -17.05
N ALA A 849 4.20 6.22 -16.99
CA ALA A 849 4.93 6.88 -15.91
C ALA A 849 4.11 6.93 -14.61
N GLU A 850 2.81 7.17 -14.71
CA GLU A 850 1.93 7.22 -13.53
C GLU A 850 1.70 5.83 -12.89
N THR A 851 1.87 4.72 -13.63
CA THR A 851 1.84 3.35 -13.04
C THR A 851 3.09 2.98 -12.24
N GLY A 852 4.08 3.88 -12.15
CA GLY A 852 5.26 3.68 -11.33
C GLY A 852 6.48 3.10 -12.03
N ILE A 853 6.52 3.11 -13.37
CA ILE A 853 7.66 2.58 -14.14
C ILE A 853 8.73 3.67 -14.29
N GLU A 854 9.86 3.52 -13.60
CA GLU A 854 11.02 4.43 -13.64
C GLU A 854 11.39 4.83 -15.08
N VAL A 855 11.63 3.86 -15.97
CA VAL A 855 12.02 4.12 -17.37
C VAL A 855 11.01 5.04 -18.08
N SER A 856 9.71 4.91 -17.78
CA SER A 856 8.68 5.78 -18.38
C SER A 856 8.67 7.17 -17.74
N GLN A 857 8.97 7.27 -16.44
CA GLN A 857 9.12 8.54 -15.73
C GLN A 857 10.35 9.30 -16.24
N SER A 858 11.51 8.67 -16.33
CA SER A 858 12.74 9.29 -16.84
C SER A 858 12.61 9.74 -18.30
N ASN A 859 11.95 8.92 -19.13
CA ASN A 859 11.71 9.23 -20.54
C ASN A 859 10.73 10.39 -20.73
N LEU A 860 9.69 10.45 -19.88
CA LEU A 860 8.73 11.55 -19.89
C LEU A 860 9.36 12.87 -19.42
N ALA A 861 10.18 12.82 -18.36
CA ALA A 861 10.94 13.97 -17.87
C ALA A 861 11.84 14.53 -18.98
N HIS A 862 12.58 13.67 -19.66
CA HIS A 862 13.44 14.04 -20.78
C HIS A 862 12.66 14.62 -21.98
N ILE A 863 11.52 14.03 -22.39
CA ILE A 863 10.66 14.62 -23.44
C ILE A 863 10.16 16.02 -23.05
N CYS A 864 9.85 16.25 -21.78
CA CYS A 864 9.42 17.54 -21.27
C CYS A 864 10.57 18.57 -21.16
N GLU A 865 11.81 18.11 -20.93
CA GLU A 865 13.02 18.94 -20.94
C GLU A 865 13.42 19.35 -22.36
N GLU A 866 13.43 18.41 -23.31
CA GLU A 866 13.69 18.67 -24.74
C GLU A 866 12.61 19.57 -25.37
N ARG A 867 11.33 19.37 -25.00
CA ARG A 867 10.18 20.05 -25.62
C ARG A 867 9.33 20.79 -24.57
N PRO A 868 9.86 21.84 -23.91
CA PRO A 868 9.16 22.55 -22.85
C PRO A 868 7.90 23.29 -23.35
N ASP A 869 7.82 23.64 -24.63
CA ASP A 869 6.61 24.19 -25.25
C ASP A 869 5.50 23.15 -25.42
N LEU A 870 5.87 21.88 -25.64
CA LEU A 870 4.93 20.76 -25.71
C LEU A 870 4.37 20.47 -24.31
N ALA A 871 5.27 20.37 -23.31
CA ALA A 871 4.91 20.15 -21.92
C ALA A 871 3.96 21.25 -21.41
N ARG A 872 4.37 22.53 -21.51
CA ARG A 872 3.56 23.68 -21.04
C ARG A 872 2.25 23.88 -21.80
N LYS A 873 2.12 23.37 -23.03
CA LYS A 873 0.85 23.42 -23.79
C LYS A 873 -0.17 22.40 -23.29
N TYR A 874 0.28 21.23 -22.84
CA TYR A 874 -0.62 20.09 -22.59
C TYR A 874 -0.64 19.58 -21.15
N LEU A 875 0.29 19.96 -20.29
CA LEU A 875 0.34 19.54 -18.89
C LEU A 875 0.22 20.75 -17.96
N ALA A 876 -0.72 20.69 -17.02
CA ALA A 876 -0.90 21.71 -15.98
C ALA A 876 0.08 21.53 -14.80
N THR A 877 0.78 20.40 -14.72
CA THR A 877 1.80 20.09 -13.71
C THR A 877 3.22 20.28 -14.22
N ASP A 878 4.16 20.55 -13.32
CA ASP A 878 5.58 20.54 -13.68
C ASP A 878 6.05 19.12 -14.03
N CYS A 879 6.13 18.83 -15.32
CA CYS A 879 6.51 17.52 -15.83
C CYS A 879 7.96 17.15 -15.47
N VAL A 880 8.90 18.08 -15.66
CA VAL A 880 10.34 17.81 -15.53
C VAL A 880 10.67 17.47 -14.09
N TRP A 881 10.26 18.33 -13.15
CA TRP A 881 10.48 18.09 -11.72
C TRP A 881 9.73 16.87 -11.21
N ARG A 882 8.42 16.73 -11.54
CA ARG A 882 7.58 15.60 -11.06
C ARG A 882 8.20 14.26 -11.41
N TYR A 883 8.59 14.05 -12.67
CA TYR A 883 9.00 12.73 -13.12
C TYR A 883 10.48 12.42 -12.89
N TYR A 884 11.39 13.41 -12.83
CA TYR A 884 12.74 13.15 -12.27
C TYR A 884 12.68 12.83 -10.77
N ASN A 885 11.85 13.56 -9.99
CA ASN A 885 11.66 13.27 -8.57
C ASN A 885 11.06 11.87 -8.34
N PHE A 886 10.05 11.49 -9.14
CA PHE A 886 9.52 10.12 -9.11
C PHE A 886 10.55 9.07 -9.56
N SER A 887 11.41 9.38 -10.55
CA SER A 887 12.46 8.43 -10.98
C SER A 887 13.46 8.16 -9.86
N VAL A 888 13.82 9.18 -9.08
CA VAL A 888 14.75 9.11 -7.94
C VAL A 888 14.18 8.39 -6.71
N SER A 889 12.86 8.29 -6.56
CA SER A 889 12.22 7.57 -5.45
C SER A 889 12.00 6.07 -5.71
N GLN A 890 12.62 5.53 -6.78
CA GLN A 890 12.52 4.13 -7.21
C GLN A 890 13.72 3.31 -6.73
N VAL A 891 13.49 2.03 -6.45
CA VAL A 891 14.52 1.09 -5.94
C VAL A 891 15.72 0.97 -6.88
N ASN A 892 15.52 1.11 -8.20
CA ASN A 892 16.55 0.99 -9.24
C ASN A 892 16.66 2.29 -10.06
N ALA A 893 16.70 3.45 -9.40
CA ALA A 893 16.82 4.75 -10.06
C ALA A 893 18.20 4.90 -10.76
N PRO A 894 18.27 5.47 -11.97
CA PRO A 894 19.52 5.62 -12.71
C PRO A 894 20.32 6.84 -12.24
N SER A 895 21.66 6.76 -12.35
CA SER A 895 22.59 7.83 -11.92
C SER A 895 22.22 9.23 -12.45
N PHE A 896 21.88 9.35 -13.73
CA PHE A 896 21.51 10.63 -14.34
C PHE A 896 20.28 11.28 -13.69
N ALA A 897 19.34 10.51 -13.14
CA ALA A 897 18.16 11.06 -12.48
C ALA A 897 18.55 11.71 -11.14
N TYR A 898 19.46 11.07 -10.40
CA TYR A 898 20.09 11.68 -9.23
C TYR A 898 20.91 12.93 -9.62
N LEU A 899 21.69 12.90 -10.71
CA LEU A 899 22.43 14.07 -11.18
C LEU A 899 21.50 15.25 -11.50
N LYS A 900 20.43 15.02 -12.28
CA LYS A 900 19.41 16.04 -12.61
C LYS A 900 18.75 16.63 -11.37
N MET A 901 18.32 15.79 -10.42
CA MET A 901 17.76 16.25 -9.15
C MET A 901 18.79 17.03 -8.31
N GLY A 902 20.04 16.56 -8.29
CA GLY A 902 21.16 17.24 -7.63
C GLY A 902 21.45 18.63 -8.21
N ASP A 903 21.38 18.78 -9.53
CA ASP A 903 21.52 20.06 -10.25
C ASP A 903 20.36 21.01 -9.95
N PHE A 904 19.11 20.52 -9.96
CA PHE A 904 17.94 21.32 -9.59
C PHE A 904 18.01 21.81 -8.13
N TYR A 905 18.46 20.97 -7.19
CA TYR A 905 18.73 21.42 -5.81
C TYR A 905 19.94 22.36 -5.74
N TYR A 906 20.98 22.16 -6.55
CA TYR A 906 22.18 22.99 -6.58
C TYR A 906 21.92 24.41 -7.09
N TYR A 907 21.16 24.57 -8.18
CA TYR A 907 20.85 25.89 -8.75
C TYR A 907 19.61 26.53 -8.12
N GLY A 908 18.72 25.73 -7.54
CA GLY A 908 17.34 26.10 -7.25
C GLY A 908 16.45 25.94 -8.49
N TYR A 909 15.19 25.56 -8.29
CA TYR A 909 14.27 25.25 -9.39
C TYR A 909 12.91 25.93 -9.22
N GLN A 910 12.62 26.90 -10.08
CA GLN A 910 11.42 27.74 -10.07
C GLN A 910 11.14 28.38 -8.69
N ASN A 911 10.23 27.79 -7.91
CA ASN A 911 9.82 28.25 -6.58
C ASN A 911 10.58 27.56 -5.43
N GLN A 912 11.45 26.57 -5.73
CA GLN A 912 12.30 25.92 -4.74
C GLN A 912 13.63 26.66 -4.61
N SER A 913 13.98 27.04 -3.39
CA SER A 913 15.30 27.58 -3.04
C SER A 913 16.41 26.53 -3.24
N LYS A 914 17.63 27.00 -3.54
CA LYS A 914 18.84 26.17 -3.51
C LYS A 914 18.96 25.41 -2.17
N ASP A 915 19.13 24.09 -2.25
CA ASP A 915 19.41 23.21 -1.13
C ASP A 915 20.71 22.43 -1.42
N LEU A 916 21.79 22.84 -0.78
CA LEU A 916 23.10 22.23 -1.02
C LEU A 916 23.22 20.84 -0.37
N GLU A 917 22.49 20.54 0.70
CA GLU A 917 22.60 19.24 1.38
C GLU A 917 21.87 18.15 0.58
N LEU A 918 20.66 18.43 0.10
CA LEU A 918 19.96 17.54 -0.81
C LEU A 918 20.72 17.39 -2.12
N SER A 919 21.29 18.47 -2.66
CA SER A 919 22.16 18.42 -3.84
C SER A 919 23.36 17.46 -3.65
N MET A 920 24.14 17.64 -2.57
CA MET A 920 25.27 16.75 -2.25
C MET A 920 24.81 15.30 -2.03
N ARG A 921 23.65 15.06 -1.41
CA ARG A 921 23.10 13.72 -1.21
C ARG A 921 22.77 13.03 -2.54
N MET A 922 22.20 13.76 -3.50
CA MET A 922 21.91 13.23 -4.84
C MET A 922 23.19 12.95 -5.64
N TYR A 923 24.15 13.87 -5.65
CA TYR A 923 25.45 13.63 -6.30
C TYR A 923 26.23 12.46 -5.68
N ALA A 924 26.13 12.26 -4.36
CA ALA A 924 26.70 11.10 -3.70
C ALA A 924 26.01 9.79 -4.09
N GLN A 925 24.68 9.76 -4.22
CA GLN A 925 24.01 8.55 -4.72
C GLN A 925 24.39 8.23 -6.17
N ALA A 926 24.49 9.23 -7.05
CA ALA A 926 25.02 9.03 -8.40
C ALA A 926 26.44 8.44 -8.39
N ALA A 927 27.30 8.93 -7.50
CA ALA A 927 28.67 8.43 -7.31
C ALA A 927 28.71 6.98 -6.77
N LEU A 928 27.73 6.56 -5.95
CA LEU A 928 27.58 5.19 -5.47
C LEU A 928 27.14 4.21 -6.58
N GLU A 929 26.30 4.66 -7.52
CA GLU A 929 26.02 3.92 -8.76
C GLU A 929 27.22 3.86 -9.73
N GLY A 930 28.40 4.37 -9.31
CA GLY A 930 29.64 4.38 -10.07
C GLY A 930 29.80 5.58 -11.01
N ASP A 931 28.90 6.57 -10.98
CA ASP A 931 28.92 7.67 -11.94
C ASP A 931 30.00 8.70 -11.62
N SER A 932 30.99 8.77 -12.51
CA SER A 932 32.07 9.76 -12.52
C SER A 932 31.61 11.23 -12.34
N GLN A 933 30.44 11.61 -12.85
CA GLN A 933 29.93 12.98 -12.72
C GLN A 933 29.46 13.27 -11.29
N GLY A 934 29.02 12.27 -10.51
CA GLY A 934 28.71 12.44 -9.09
C GLY A 934 29.94 12.87 -8.29
N PHE A 935 31.08 12.18 -8.51
CA PHE A 935 32.36 12.57 -7.91
C PHE A 935 32.85 13.95 -8.36
N PHE A 936 32.66 14.29 -9.66
CA PHE A 936 33.02 15.61 -10.20
C PHE A 936 32.20 16.74 -9.55
N ASN A 937 30.88 16.56 -9.43
CA ASN A 937 30.00 17.57 -8.86
C ASN A 937 30.26 17.77 -7.35
N LEU A 938 30.53 16.70 -6.61
CA LEU A 938 30.97 16.80 -5.20
C LEU A 938 32.30 17.54 -5.05
N ALA A 939 33.26 17.31 -5.97
CA ALA A 939 34.53 18.04 -6.00
C ALA A 939 34.32 19.54 -6.27
N LEU A 940 33.43 19.90 -7.21
CA LEU A 940 33.08 21.29 -7.52
C LEU A 940 32.50 22.03 -6.30
N VAL A 941 31.61 21.38 -5.54
CA VAL A 941 31.02 21.95 -4.32
C VAL A 941 32.09 22.28 -3.26
N ILE A 942 33.20 21.51 -3.20
CA ILE A 942 34.37 21.82 -2.35
C ILE A 942 35.21 22.96 -2.93
N GLU A 943 35.41 23.03 -4.26
CA GLU A 943 36.16 24.14 -4.88
C GLU A 943 35.52 25.51 -4.63
N GLU A 944 34.19 25.54 -4.49
CA GLU A 944 33.38 26.72 -4.11
C GLU A 944 33.48 27.10 -2.62
N GLY A 945 34.16 26.29 -1.81
CA GLY A 945 34.40 26.56 -0.38
C GLY A 945 33.40 25.93 0.58
N ASN A 946 32.48 25.09 0.10
CA ASN A 946 31.53 24.36 0.95
C ASN A 946 32.17 23.08 1.52
N SER A 947 31.63 22.56 2.62
CA SER A 947 32.05 21.30 3.24
C SER A 947 31.03 20.19 3.04
N ILE A 948 31.46 19.03 2.55
CA ILE A 948 30.61 17.83 2.49
C ILE A 948 30.36 17.32 3.94
N PRO A 949 29.10 17.06 4.35
CA PRO A 949 28.78 16.46 5.64
C PRO A 949 29.46 15.10 5.84
N SER A 950 29.95 14.81 7.05
CA SER A 950 30.68 13.56 7.33
C SER A 950 29.89 12.32 6.94
N TYR A 951 28.58 12.29 7.21
CA TYR A 951 27.73 11.15 6.87
C TYR A 951 27.72 10.83 5.37
N ILE A 952 27.92 11.81 4.48
CA ILE A 952 28.03 11.59 3.03
C ILE A 952 29.39 10.97 2.68
N LEU A 953 30.46 11.41 3.35
CA LEU A 953 31.80 10.80 3.19
C LEU A 953 31.82 9.35 3.72
N ASP A 954 31.14 9.10 4.83
CA ASP A 954 30.96 7.76 5.41
C ASP A 954 30.21 6.84 4.43
N HIS A 955 29.12 7.31 3.81
CA HIS A 955 28.38 6.55 2.78
C HIS A 955 29.24 6.27 1.53
N LEU A 956 30.13 7.19 1.15
CA LEU A 956 31.04 7.05 0.02
C LEU A 956 32.31 6.24 0.33
N GLU A 957 32.46 5.67 1.53
CA GLU A 957 33.70 5.00 1.98
C GLU A 957 34.94 5.91 1.81
N ILE A 958 34.86 7.15 2.31
CA ILE A 958 35.97 8.12 2.34
C ILE A 958 36.34 8.41 3.80
N ASP A 959 37.46 7.86 4.27
CA ASP A 959 37.94 8.06 5.64
C ASP A 959 38.36 9.52 5.91
N GLN A 960 37.57 10.23 6.71
CA GLN A 960 37.82 11.61 7.09
C GLN A 960 39.13 11.80 7.89
N ALA A 961 39.66 10.76 8.55
CA ALA A 961 40.94 10.83 9.25
C ALA A 961 42.13 10.89 8.28
N LEU A 962 42.03 10.21 7.13
CA LEU A 962 43.03 10.28 6.05
C LEU A 962 42.90 11.60 5.27
N HIS A 963 41.68 12.06 4.97
CA HIS A 963 41.43 13.23 4.12
C HIS A 963 41.10 14.51 4.91
N SER A 964 41.81 14.76 6.01
CA SER A 964 41.60 15.88 6.96
C SER A 964 41.73 17.31 6.39
N SER A 965 42.10 17.49 5.12
CA SER A 965 42.11 18.77 4.42
C SER A 965 41.22 18.76 3.18
N ASN A 966 40.58 19.89 2.85
CA ASN A 966 39.79 20.02 1.62
C ASN A 966 40.63 19.68 0.37
N THR A 967 41.94 19.97 0.37
CA THR A 967 42.86 19.59 -0.72
C THR A 967 43.07 18.08 -0.85
N SER A 968 43.19 17.34 0.26
CA SER A 968 43.30 15.87 0.22
C SER A 968 41.98 15.20 -0.14
N LEU A 969 40.85 15.80 0.22
CA LEU A 969 39.52 15.29 -0.15
C LEU A 969 39.20 15.58 -1.63
N LEU A 970 39.54 16.76 -2.12
CA LEU A 970 39.38 17.16 -3.53
C LEU A 970 40.23 16.28 -4.46
N GLN A 971 41.46 15.93 -4.05
CA GLN A 971 42.30 14.98 -4.78
C GLN A 971 41.64 13.60 -4.91
N GLU A 972 41.06 13.09 -3.82
CA GLU A 972 40.40 11.78 -3.78
C GLU A 972 39.16 11.75 -4.68
N LEU A 973 38.32 12.79 -4.63
CA LEU A 973 37.13 12.89 -5.49
C LEU A 973 37.49 12.97 -6.98
N TYR A 974 38.49 13.76 -7.37
CA TYR A 974 38.96 13.78 -8.77
C TYR A 974 39.67 12.48 -9.19
N TYR A 975 40.34 11.79 -8.25
CA TYR A 975 40.91 10.47 -8.52
C TYR A 975 39.82 9.41 -8.73
N ARG A 976 38.73 9.42 -7.94
CA ARG A 976 37.57 8.53 -8.12
C ARG A 976 36.77 8.84 -9.38
N CYS A 977 36.58 10.12 -9.72
CA CYS A 977 36.06 10.58 -11.02
C CYS A 977 36.82 9.90 -12.18
N TRP A 978 38.15 9.99 -12.14
CA TRP A 978 39.02 9.42 -13.17
C TRP A 978 39.01 7.88 -13.20
N ASN A 979 39.10 7.23 -12.04
CA ASN A 979 39.09 5.77 -11.94
C ASN A 979 37.77 5.14 -12.42
N ASN A 980 36.65 5.81 -12.17
CA ASN A 980 35.31 5.35 -12.55
C ASN A 980 34.83 5.97 -13.88
N SER A 981 35.74 6.49 -14.70
CA SER A 981 35.39 7.20 -15.93
C SER A 981 35.02 6.28 -17.11
N ASN A 982 34.06 6.74 -17.91
CA ASN A 982 33.65 6.11 -19.16
C ASN A 982 34.31 6.81 -20.36
N GLN A 983 33.94 6.44 -21.60
CA GLN A 983 34.54 7.02 -22.80
C GLN A 983 34.36 8.55 -22.92
N GLU A 984 33.30 9.10 -22.32
CA GLU A 984 32.98 10.53 -22.38
C GLU A 984 33.60 11.29 -21.20
N SER A 985 33.52 10.73 -19.99
CA SER A 985 33.98 11.40 -18.76
C SER A 985 35.49 11.27 -18.48
N ILE A 986 36.21 10.37 -19.15
CA ILE A 986 37.67 10.23 -18.96
C ILE A 986 38.42 11.50 -19.32
N SER A 987 37.96 12.26 -20.32
CA SER A 987 38.53 13.54 -20.73
C SER A 987 38.36 14.63 -19.65
N PRO A 988 37.14 15.00 -19.22
CA PRO A 988 36.95 16.02 -18.18
C PRO A 988 37.52 15.61 -16.81
N CYS A 989 37.41 14.35 -16.36
CA CYS A 989 38.03 13.93 -15.10
C CYS A 989 39.57 14.06 -15.16
N SER A 990 40.20 13.66 -16.28
CA SER A 990 41.65 13.84 -16.47
C SER A 990 42.06 15.31 -16.49
N LEU A 991 41.26 16.17 -17.14
CA LEU A 991 41.52 17.61 -17.21
C LEU A 991 41.38 18.28 -15.84
N ALA A 992 40.37 17.89 -15.05
CA ALA A 992 40.14 18.38 -13.69
C ALA A 992 41.26 17.97 -12.73
N LEU A 993 41.69 16.71 -12.79
CA LEU A 993 42.81 16.21 -12.00
C LEU A 993 44.14 16.89 -12.39
N LEU A 994 44.37 17.16 -13.68
CA LEU A 994 45.51 17.94 -14.16
C LEU A 994 45.44 19.40 -13.67
N TYR A 995 44.27 20.04 -13.75
CA TYR A 995 44.04 21.39 -13.24
C TYR A 995 44.30 21.48 -11.73
N PHE A 996 43.81 20.50 -10.95
CA PHE A 996 44.09 20.38 -9.51
C PHE A 996 45.60 20.30 -9.24
N TYR A 997 46.35 19.41 -9.91
CA TYR A 997 47.79 19.32 -9.72
C TYR A 997 48.53 20.60 -10.13
N MET A 998 48.11 21.27 -11.20
CA MET A 998 48.65 22.58 -11.60
C MET A 998 48.33 23.68 -10.58
N ARG A 999 47.12 23.69 -9.99
CA ARG A 999 46.69 24.63 -8.94
C ARG A 999 47.50 24.43 -7.65
N VAL A 1000 47.71 23.19 -7.23
CA VAL A 1000 48.55 22.84 -6.06
C VAL A 1000 50.02 23.21 -6.31
N LEU A 1001 50.57 22.89 -7.49
CA LEU A 1001 51.93 23.26 -7.86
C LEU A 1001 52.11 24.78 -7.89
N TRP A 1002 51.17 25.52 -8.48
CA TRP A 1002 51.19 26.99 -8.54
C TRP A 1002 51.15 27.63 -7.15
N ASN A 1003 50.28 27.14 -6.26
CA ASN A 1003 50.20 27.61 -4.88
C ASN A 1003 51.50 27.35 -4.10
N ASN A 1004 52.09 26.15 -4.24
CA ASN A 1004 53.36 25.79 -3.62
C ASN A 1004 54.55 26.60 -4.17
N VAL A 1005 54.52 26.94 -5.46
CA VAL A 1005 55.51 27.81 -6.10
C VAL A 1005 55.38 29.25 -5.60
N LEU A 1006 54.17 29.83 -5.53
CA LEU A 1006 53.94 31.19 -5.02
C LEU A 1006 54.26 31.34 -3.52
N HIS A 1007 53.98 30.32 -2.71
CA HIS A 1007 54.34 30.32 -1.28
C HIS A 1007 55.80 29.89 -1.03
N SER A 1008 56.55 29.54 -2.08
CA SER A 1008 57.97 29.24 -1.93
C SER A 1008 58.72 30.49 -1.48
N THR A 1009 59.39 30.38 -0.32
CA THR A 1009 60.35 31.39 0.17
C THR A 1009 61.42 31.71 -0.87
N LEU A 1010 61.69 30.78 -1.80
CA LEU A 1010 62.63 30.95 -2.90
C LEU A 1010 62.18 32.01 -3.92
N ILE A 1011 60.87 32.23 -4.16
CA ILE A 1011 60.41 33.35 -5.00
C ILE A 1011 60.60 34.68 -4.28
N TYR A 1012 60.26 34.76 -2.99
CA TYR A 1012 60.54 35.96 -2.19
C TYR A 1012 62.04 36.25 -2.07
N PHE A 1013 62.89 35.22 -1.98
CA PHE A 1013 64.34 35.35 -1.94
C PHE A 1013 64.91 35.78 -3.30
N MET A 1014 64.48 35.18 -4.41
CA MET A 1014 64.89 35.57 -5.76
C MET A 1014 64.38 36.97 -6.14
N GLY A 1015 63.17 37.34 -5.71
CA GLY A 1015 62.60 38.68 -5.89
C GLY A 1015 63.35 39.75 -5.11
N THR A 1016 63.64 39.52 -3.82
CA THR A 1016 64.45 40.45 -3.01
C THR A 1016 65.92 40.48 -3.46
N PHE A 1017 66.46 39.38 -3.98
CA PHE A 1017 67.79 39.32 -4.61
C PHE A 1017 67.84 40.15 -5.90
N LEU A 1018 66.87 39.99 -6.81
CA LEU A 1018 66.72 40.85 -8.00
C LEU A 1018 66.57 42.33 -7.64
N LEU A 1019 65.73 42.64 -6.63
CA LEU A 1019 65.57 44.00 -6.13
C LEU A 1019 66.89 44.57 -5.59
N SER A 1020 67.65 43.77 -4.83
CA SER A 1020 68.95 44.17 -4.29
C SER A 1020 70.01 44.40 -5.37
N ILE A 1021 70.01 43.59 -6.45
CA ILE A 1021 70.88 43.80 -7.63
C ILE A 1021 70.50 45.08 -8.36
N LEU A 1022 69.20 45.35 -8.57
CA LEU A 1022 68.73 46.59 -9.19
C LEU A 1022 69.07 47.82 -8.36
N VAL A 1023 68.92 47.76 -7.04
CA VAL A 1023 69.34 48.83 -6.11
C VAL A 1023 70.86 49.02 -6.13
N ALA A 1024 71.65 47.94 -6.11
CA ALA A 1024 73.10 48.03 -6.21
C ALA A 1024 73.56 48.67 -7.53
N PHE A 1025 72.95 48.29 -8.66
CA PHE A 1025 73.22 48.88 -9.97
C PHE A 1025 72.84 50.37 -10.03
N ALA A 1026 71.69 50.74 -9.45
CA ALA A 1026 71.26 52.14 -9.35
C ALA A 1026 72.18 52.99 -8.45
N VAL A 1027 72.66 52.45 -7.32
CA VAL A 1027 73.64 53.12 -6.45
C VAL A 1027 74.99 53.26 -7.15
N GLN A 1028 75.45 52.23 -7.86
CA GLN A 1028 76.72 52.24 -8.59
C GLN A 1028 76.70 53.23 -9.75
N SER A 1029 75.59 53.35 -10.48
CA SER A 1029 75.44 54.36 -11.54
C SER A 1029 75.44 55.77 -10.95
N PHE A 1030 74.72 56.02 -9.84
CA PHE A 1030 74.70 57.33 -9.16
C PHE A 1030 76.10 57.75 -8.65
N GLN A 1031 76.86 56.82 -8.07
CA GLN A 1031 78.25 57.06 -7.67
C GLN A 1031 79.16 57.38 -8.86
N SER A 1032 78.97 56.69 -10.00
CA SER A 1032 79.76 56.96 -11.22
C SER A 1032 79.52 58.36 -11.82
N VAL A 1033 78.31 58.92 -11.63
CA VAL A 1033 77.94 60.27 -12.07
C VAL A 1033 78.48 61.34 -11.11
N SER A 1034 78.40 61.11 -9.80
CA SER A 1034 78.87 62.06 -8.77
C SER A 1034 80.38 62.33 -8.85
N ALA A 1035 81.18 61.31 -9.20
CA ALA A 1035 82.64 61.39 -9.22
C ALA A 1035 83.26 62.24 -10.36
N ARG A 1036 82.48 62.79 -11.30
CA ARG A 1036 83.00 63.41 -12.54
C ARG A 1036 83.06 64.95 -12.57
N ASN A 1037 82.57 65.65 -11.55
CA ASN A 1037 82.53 67.13 -11.55
C ASN A 1037 83.57 67.76 -10.60
N SER A 1038 84.77 68.06 -11.11
CA SER A 1038 85.66 69.09 -10.55
C SER A 1038 86.37 69.87 -11.68
N PRO A 1039 86.33 71.22 -11.72
CA PRO A 1039 86.71 71.99 -12.92
C PRO A 1039 88.16 72.51 -12.93
N GLY A 1040 88.87 72.31 -14.05
CA GLY A 1040 90.26 72.79 -14.28
C GLY A 1040 90.40 73.64 -15.56
N ARG A 1041 90.70 74.93 -15.39
CA ARG A 1041 90.78 76.01 -16.40
C ARG A 1041 91.59 75.75 -17.70
N ARG A 1042 91.01 76.14 -18.85
CA ARG A 1042 91.61 76.79 -20.07
C ARG A 1042 92.68 75.99 -20.86
N SER A 1043 92.85 76.13 -22.19
CA SER A 1043 92.46 77.20 -23.14
C SER A 1043 92.21 76.74 -24.60
N GLU A 1044 91.32 77.45 -25.30
CA GLU A 1044 91.26 77.78 -26.75
C GLU A 1044 91.34 76.72 -27.89
N ARG A 1045 90.29 76.75 -28.75
CA ARG A 1045 90.26 76.53 -30.25
C ARG A 1045 90.65 75.12 -30.78
N LEU A 1046 90.04 74.55 -31.83
CA LEU A 1046 89.39 75.11 -33.04
C LEU A 1046 88.19 74.22 -33.54
N SER A 1047 87.60 74.57 -34.70
CA SER A 1047 86.43 73.95 -35.39
C SER A 1047 86.73 72.59 -36.07
N HIS A 1048 85.76 71.72 -36.45
CA HIS A 1048 84.59 71.96 -37.33
C HIS A 1048 83.40 70.95 -37.25
N ASP A 1049 82.21 71.51 -37.50
CA ASP A 1049 81.06 71.03 -38.30
C ASP A 1049 80.10 69.88 -37.88
N ILE A 1050 78.95 69.86 -38.59
CA ILE A 1050 77.58 69.41 -38.25
C ILE A 1050 76.99 68.73 -39.52
N PRO A 1051 76.30 67.55 -39.47
CA PRO A 1051 74.80 67.46 -39.41
C PRO A 1051 74.21 66.16 -38.79
N SER A 1052 72.89 65.96 -38.52
CA SER A 1052 71.74 66.84 -38.22
C SER A 1052 70.45 66.02 -37.87
N SER A 1053 69.53 66.56 -37.03
CA SER A 1053 68.04 66.32 -37.00
C SER A 1053 67.45 64.91 -36.69
N LEU A 1054 66.25 64.69 -36.10
CA LEU A 1054 65.16 65.55 -35.54
C LEU A 1054 64.17 64.72 -34.65
N ARG A 1055 63.60 65.34 -33.59
CA ARG A 1055 62.31 65.08 -32.86
C ARG A 1055 62.14 63.78 -31.99
N ASN A 1056 61.78 63.81 -30.68
CA ASN A 1056 60.64 64.39 -29.87
C ASN A 1056 59.46 63.37 -29.74
N ASP A 1057 58.68 63.16 -28.66
CA ASP A 1057 58.49 63.73 -27.27
C ASP A 1057 57.61 62.71 -26.45
N SER A 1058 57.34 62.74 -25.12
CA SER A 1058 57.92 63.36 -23.89
C SER A 1058 57.19 62.88 -22.58
N GLU A 1059 57.93 62.57 -21.50
CA GLU A 1059 57.59 62.71 -20.03
C GLU A 1059 56.40 61.90 -19.40
N ASP A 1060 56.40 61.33 -18.17
CA ASP A 1060 56.87 61.66 -16.79
C ASP A 1060 55.90 62.56 -15.95
N ALA A 1061 55.81 62.55 -14.60
CA ALA A 1061 56.07 61.54 -13.55
C ALA A 1061 55.58 62.00 -12.12
N THR A 1062 55.36 61.05 -11.19
CA THR A 1062 55.40 61.21 -9.69
C THR A 1062 54.34 62.02 -8.90
N ARG A 1063 54.29 61.74 -7.57
CA ARG A 1063 53.47 62.31 -6.45
C ARG A 1063 54.39 63.24 -5.56
N PRO A 1064 54.04 63.83 -4.36
CA PRO A 1064 52.87 63.62 -3.47
C PRO A 1064 52.33 64.80 -2.57
N VAL A 1065 51.19 64.53 -1.89
CA VAL A 1065 50.80 64.91 -0.48
C VAL A 1065 50.53 66.39 -0.04
N GLN A 1066 49.52 66.49 0.85
CA GLN A 1066 49.22 67.50 1.91
C GLN A 1066 48.17 68.61 1.68
N GLN A 1067 47.42 68.87 2.77
CA GLN A 1067 46.43 69.94 3.05
C GLN A 1067 45.11 69.95 2.23
N ASP A 1068 43.96 70.44 2.72
CA ASP A 1068 43.28 70.42 4.05
C ASP A 1068 41.88 71.09 3.88
N GLU A 1069 41.06 71.15 4.94
CA GLU A 1069 39.84 72.01 5.08
C GLU A 1069 38.53 71.62 4.29
N PRO A 1070 37.31 72.03 4.72
CA PRO A 1070 36.65 71.46 5.92
C PRO A 1070 35.10 71.27 5.83
N ASP A 1071 34.50 70.99 7.00
CA ASP A 1071 33.16 71.38 7.52
C ASP A 1071 31.98 70.40 7.61
N GLU A 1072 31.47 70.31 8.87
CA GLU A 1072 30.11 70.03 9.38
C GLU A 1072 29.35 68.71 9.01
N SER A 1073 28.64 68.02 9.93
CA SER A 1073 28.39 68.24 11.37
C SER A 1073 27.87 66.99 12.14
N THR A 1074 28.15 66.95 13.47
CA THR A 1074 27.40 66.32 14.59
C THR A 1074 26.96 64.83 14.63
N LEU A 1075 27.34 64.16 15.75
CA LEU A 1075 26.56 63.35 16.75
C LEU A 1075 25.17 62.72 16.38
N SER A 1076 24.70 61.59 16.95
CA SER A 1076 25.26 60.57 17.87
C SER A 1076 24.26 59.42 18.17
N ASN A 1077 24.76 58.20 18.48
CA ASN A 1077 24.24 57.12 19.36
C ASN A 1077 22.73 56.73 19.52
N ASN A 1078 22.52 55.40 19.60
CA ASN A 1078 21.48 54.62 20.32
C ASN A 1078 20.09 54.30 19.70
N LEU A 1079 19.83 52.98 19.51
CA LEU A 1079 18.76 52.11 20.07
C LEU A 1079 17.37 52.69 20.49
N PRO A 1080 16.26 51.89 20.50
CA PRO A 1080 15.89 50.72 19.68
C PRO A 1080 14.34 50.65 19.35
N GLN A 1081 13.83 49.44 19.05
CA GLN A 1081 12.43 48.93 19.20
C GLN A 1081 11.29 49.23 18.18
N GLN A 1082 10.74 48.10 17.67
CA GLN A 1082 9.32 47.68 17.55
C GLN A 1082 8.21 48.49 16.79
N GLU A 1083 7.52 47.71 15.95
CA GLU A 1083 6.05 47.64 15.73
C GLU A 1083 5.27 48.44 14.65
N SER A 1084 4.20 47.76 14.20
CA SER A 1084 3.00 48.17 13.44
C SER A 1084 3.07 48.80 12.02
N ASN A 1085 2.74 47.98 11.01
CA ASN A 1085 1.48 47.99 10.19
C ASN A 1085 0.61 49.29 10.14
N PRO A 1086 -0.17 49.58 9.06
CA PRO A 1086 -0.52 48.72 7.91
C PRO A 1086 -0.72 49.42 6.52
N GLN A 1087 -1.34 48.69 5.58
CA GLN A 1087 -2.15 49.14 4.41
C GLN A 1087 -1.47 49.58 3.06
N LYS A 1088 -1.59 48.66 2.08
CA LYS A 1088 -1.98 48.79 0.65
C LYS A 1088 -2.60 50.15 0.21
N PRO A 1089 -2.51 50.57 -1.09
CA PRO A 1089 -2.91 49.71 -2.23
C PRO A 1089 -2.37 49.95 -3.69
N LEU A 1090 -2.75 49.02 -4.58
CA LEU A 1090 -3.05 49.13 -6.04
C LEU A 1090 -1.94 49.38 -7.12
N VAL A 1091 -1.87 48.39 -8.03
CA VAL A 1091 -1.89 48.50 -9.53
C VAL A 1091 -0.58 48.53 -10.35
N THR A 1092 -0.59 47.69 -11.40
CA THR A 1092 0.36 47.49 -12.53
C THR A 1092 1.79 47.04 -12.18
N SER A 1093 2.42 46.16 -12.97
CA SER A 1093 2.00 45.50 -14.22
C SER A 1093 2.20 43.99 -14.15
#